data_AF-A0A812Z175-F1
#
_entry.id   AF-A0A812Z175-F1
#
_cell.length_a   1.000
_cell.length_b   1.000
_cell.length_c   1.000
_cell.angle_alpha   90.00
_cell.angle_beta   90.00
_cell.angle_gamma   90.00
#
_symmetry.space_group_name_H-M   'P 1'
#
loop_
_entity.id
_entity.type
_entity.pdbx_description
1 polymer ?
#
loop_
_entity_poly.entity_id
_entity_poly.type
_entity_poly.pdbx_seq_one_letter_code
_entity_poly.pdbx_strand_id
1 'polypeptide(L)'
;MADMLPALEVAFVDRFWKWDDGKGLPAKPRWCPLTTAQQKDIHEESTSLTLLPDNRTFQKVAEYDSGIKLFQSEGMWNVESWSYVRALVRPIGPDLVLSVHADHMTTEQYLKFDCRSCVSGRLLFHLFVTDKENLSMNVLGMRIKRRCVDEKLISPQQHVRLVSSVTGELMSCEIGFLWGPRVLAGLKPRMRLVKKTRFSKVETILAEASGGALSRSMERLYKLLSDSGLMYEQKINSKFIGVHTANRDGAGVSAKHVHDLLGDLVSLGWSQAEFRGICVEVADAERAFMFKYNNDLAQQSDGQIPCFQSDSMLKFCTIAGSHTNQVLRCFQSRVASTAQHVSDGTHLNVDKLRAHDEDFHEAVSEGAVWRVVSQAVPQRFPSFCALAQSAANAAGHLAREESELHLCRKIHAEVARQQSQGKDFVAYNDVKDAVLRSKPRAAGTVPALFVFTLRYSGGQAGHLLQETERFVRGQGHNSRALGPDVFEALNVESRGRDPQAQLRHMILHFAYTVEDARALTMTDIKKLLSPSMDAKTGRVVQILTDCKDLCSKHAVPSHIALKALGFLQVHMIAVLLQKKKIQKFDTVDEAAEDCVNTILRDAKLSFPNPYQHKASSSSPSGKTGKNDQAMVSAGFDIGQDVLRKSDSAKAKIQAMSATDVTLLVGKDVVKVPAKNFLAGEWKQFTAKAEALAVPFLESLPVNSLDFEIQLWRAKILEHMTAEEATGAKHYDALEVFLKPSKDVRTTKKFDKGMLQIVASTHRIDLKPAGSSVGSSICCGTADIQGEIYDILLSSCLQQTPKQVLHPFWVLRTSTNVAECNMELVVNAGDSLVLYKAATAAKPVEQSMWVRLTTGSQTAKQDRIIVLISSDPRTGPMAKPTEMQQVWAITGGMLKKKKWLVKTKEVEDKLFLQIDKWDRSFVQFVTGNTVQLKKEKDPHHLSIKAFQELLDLRKEACDRAYNRHIRDAAATAGDKEPQYRNAREADVYVAGRTVVMECPEVVFGGDTMPARNIAAIWSVKDPVLWMELTPENLDYLGLFMRRGLMEHQESDAPIRRRKKLRGEEARPIDAGSPKRKSRRGRKRKAPASEEAAPLQEESPPPVPEESDSNEDVVNGIINGS
;
A
#
# COMPACT_ATOMS: atom_id res chain seq x y z
N MET A 1 16.87 -41.75 15.57
CA MET A 1 17.92 -40.80 15.09
C MET A 1 18.97 -41.46 14.18
N ALA A 2 18.77 -42.69 13.67
CA ALA A 2 19.68 -43.33 12.71
C ALA A 2 19.19 -43.27 11.24
N ASP A 3 17.93 -42.85 10.98
CA ASP A 3 17.36 -42.81 9.62
C ASP A 3 17.41 -41.44 8.93
N MET A 4 18.08 -40.43 9.51
CA MET A 4 18.14 -39.07 8.94
C MET A 4 19.48 -38.67 8.29
N LEU A 5 20.52 -39.51 8.36
CA LEU A 5 21.83 -39.14 7.83
C LEU A 5 22.00 -39.32 6.30
N PRO A 6 21.40 -40.32 5.63
CA PRO A 6 21.51 -40.42 4.16
C PRO A 6 20.70 -39.35 3.40
N ALA A 7 19.69 -38.74 4.04
CA ALA A 7 18.82 -37.74 3.41
C ALA A 7 19.44 -36.32 3.36
N LEU A 8 20.45 -36.04 4.18
CA LEU A 8 21.12 -34.74 4.24
C LEU A 8 22.28 -34.60 3.23
N GLU A 9 22.88 -35.71 2.78
CA GLU A 9 23.90 -35.68 1.71
C GLU A 9 23.30 -35.58 0.30
N VAL A 10 22.04 -36.01 0.09
CA VAL A 10 21.37 -35.93 -1.23
C VAL A 10 20.67 -34.58 -1.45
N ALA A 11 20.30 -33.84 -0.40
CA ALA A 11 19.67 -32.52 -0.54
C ALA A 11 20.65 -31.37 -0.84
N PHE A 12 21.96 -31.58 -0.65
CA PHE A 12 22.97 -30.52 -0.80
C PHE A 12 23.62 -30.44 -2.19
N VAL A 13 23.38 -31.42 -3.07
CA VAL A 13 23.94 -31.44 -4.44
C VAL A 13 23.05 -30.70 -5.46
N ASP A 14 21.77 -30.48 -5.15
CA ASP A 14 20.78 -30.04 -6.16
C ASP A 14 20.51 -28.52 -6.21
N ARG A 15 21.24 -27.68 -5.46
CA ARG A 15 21.04 -26.22 -5.48
C ARG A 15 22.27 -25.36 -5.77
N PHE A 16 23.43 -25.94 -6.06
CA PHE A 16 24.64 -25.16 -6.33
C PHE A 16 25.53 -25.70 -7.47
N TRP A 17 24.95 -26.19 -8.56
CA TRP A 17 25.70 -26.43 -9.81
C TRP A 17 24.86 -26.07 -11.04
N LYS A 18 25.08 -24.87 -11.59
CA LYS A 18 24.98 -24.64 -13.04
C LYS A 18 26.40 -24.37 -13.53
N TRP A 19 27.01 -25.41 -14.08
CA TRP A 19 28.28 -25.33 -14.78
C TRP A 19 27.97 -25.18 -16.26
N ASP A 20 28.42 -24.08 -16.85
CA ASP A 20 28.39 -23.84 -18.29
C ASP A 20 29.85 -23.83 -18.73
N ASP A 21 30.29 -24.91 -19.36
CA ASP A 21 31.49 -24.99 -20.19
C ASP A 21 31.44 -26.32 -20.96
N GLY A 22 31.08 -26.25 -22.24
CA GLY A 22 30.77 -27.38 -23.10
C GLY A 22 31.90 -28.37 -23.36
N LYS A 23 32.05 -29.38 -22.49
CA LYS A 23 32.73 -30.66 -22.79
C LYS A 23 31.96 -31.83 -22.17
N GLY A 24 31.64 -32.83 -23.00
CA GLY A 24 30.66 -33.89 -22.71
C GLY A 24 31.03 -34.87 -21.59
N LEU A 25 30.00 -35.55 -21.07
CA LEU A 25 30.06 -36.63 -20.07
C LEU A 25 30.71 -37.91 -20.60
N PRO A 26 31.46 -38.69 -19.78
CA PRO A 26 31.62 -40.12 -20.02
C PRO A 26 30.40 -40.90 -19.47
N ALA A 27 29.98 -41.90 -20.25
CA ALA A 27 28.81 -42.73 -19.98
C ALA A 27 29.09 -43.81 -18.92
N LYS A 28 28.18 -43.90 -17.94
CA LYS A 28 27.92 -44.97 -16.93
C LYS A 28 28.49 -44.74 -15.51
N PRO A 29 27.63 -44.60 -14.48
CA PRO A 29 28.03 -44.75 -13.08
C PRO A 29 28.00 -46.24 -12.68
N ARG A 30 29.07 -46.74 -12.04
CA ARG A 30 29.08 -48.05 -11.37
C ARG A 30 28.80 -47.86 -9.88
N TRP A 31 27.69 -48.44 -9.41
CA TRP A 31 27.43 -48.68 -7.99
C TRP A 31 28.08 -50.00 -7.57
N CYS A 32 28.62 -50.08 -6.34
CA CYS A 32 29.08 -51.34 -5.73
C CYS A 32 28.28 -51.58 -4.43
N PRO A 33 27.62 -52.74 -4.24
CA PRO A 33 26.83 -53.03 -3.03
C PRO A 33 27.70 -53.60 -1.90
N LEU A 34 27.30 -53.31 -0.66
CA LEU A 34 27.91 -53.84 0.57
C LEU A 34 27.78 -55.37 0.65
N THR A 35 28.74 -56.01 1.31
CA THR A 35 28.82 -57.48 1.41
C THR A 35 27.91 -58.03 2.50
N THR A 36 27.51 -59.29 2.38
CA THR A 36 26.60 -60.02 3.28
C THR A 36 27.10 -60.11 4.73
N ALA A 37 28.38 -59.83 5.00
CA ALA A 37 28.93 -59.71 6.34
C ALA A 37 28.52 -58.39 7.05
N GLN A 38 28.28 -57.32 6.28
CA GLN A 38 27.90 -56.01 6.81
C GLN A 38 26.41 -55.89 7.13
N GLN A 39 25.60 -56.86 6.69
CA GLN A 39 24.17 -56.95 7.00
C GLN A 39 23.88 -57.77 8.28
N LYS A 40 24.90 -58.32 8.95
CA LYS A 40 24.70 -59.29 10.04
C LYS A 40 24.96 -58.74 11.46
N ASP A 41 25.50 -57.53 11.60
CA ASP A 41 25.77 -56.91 12.92
C ASP A 41 24.72 -55.86 13.34
N ILE A 42 23.58 -55.81 12.64
CA ILE A 42 22.41 -55.02 13.04
C ILE A 42 21.33 -56.00 13.48
N HIS A 43 21.40 -56.49 14.72
CA HIS A 43 20.23 -56.87 15.51
C HIS A 43 20.64 -57.14 16.97
N GLU A 44 19.78 -56.68 17.90
CA GLU A 44 19.68 -57.01 19.35
C GLU A 44 20.24 -55.99 20.37
N GLU A 45 19.36 -55.03 20.67
CA GLU A 45 18.87 -54.59 22.00
C GLU A 45 19.73 -54.83 23.27
N SER A 46 20.13 -53.74 23.94
CA SER A 46 19.78 -53.53 25.36
C SER A 46 20.06 -52.08 25.81
N THR A 47 19.05 -51.54 26.47
CA THR A 47 18.96 -50.28 27.21
C THR A 47 19.88 -50.20 28.44
N SER A 48 20.54 -49.06 28.65
CA SER A 48 20.62 -48.28 29.91
C SER A 48 21.93 -47.49 30.03
N LEU A 49 21.79 -46.24 30.46
CA LEU A 49 22.86 -45.31 30.82
C LEU A 49 23.53 -45.75 32.13
N THR A 50 24.86 -45.70 32.21
CA THR A 50 25.56 -45.25 33.43
C THR A 50 26.91 -44.63 33.09
N LEU A 51 27.12 -43.39 33.51
CA LEU A 51 28.41 -42.71 33.58
C LEU A 51 29.27 -43.37 34.68
N LEU A 52 30.58 -43.51 34.46
CA LEU A 52 31.66 -42.99 35.32
C LEU A 52 33.04 -43.40 34.74
N PRO A 53 34.13 -42.74 35.17
CA PRO A 53 35.26 -42.33 34.34
C PRO A 53 36.44 -43.28 34.47
N ASP A 54 37.29 -43.35 33.45
CA ASP A 54 38.71 -43.05 33.61
C ASP A 54 39.51 -43.19 32.31
N ASN A 55 40.46 -42.27 32.18
CA ASN A 55 41.47 -42.20 31.14
C ASN A 55 42.32 -43.47 31.12
N ARG A 56 42.41 -44.15 29.96
CA ARG A 56 43.68 -44.42 29.25
C ARG A 56 43.47 -45.32 28.03
N THR A 57 44.20 -44.96 26.97
CA THR A 57 44.62 -45.79 25.83
C THR A 57 43.60 -46.03 24.70
N PHE A 58 43.77 -45.32 23.57
CA PHE A 58 43.77 -45.97 22.26
C PHE A 58 44.71 -45.22 21.31
N GLN A 59 45.81 -45.90 20.99
CA GLN A 59 46.76 -45.57 19.93
C GLN A 59 46.35 -46.27 18.62
N LYS A 60 46.77 -45.66 17.51
CA LYS A 60 46.97 -46.18 16.15
C LYS A 60 45.78 -46.22 15.18
N VAL A 61 45.79 -45.15 14.37
CA VAL A 61 45.29 -45.01 13.00
C VAL A 61 46.07 -45.91 12.04
N ALA A 62 45.38 -46.44 11.02
CA ALA A 62 45.97 -46.88 9.76
C ALA A 62 45.42 -46.02 8.60
N GLU A 63 46.37 -45.37 7.92
CA GLU A 63 46.37 -44.75 6.58
C GLU A 63 45.78 -45.67 5.46
N TYR A 64 45.33 -45.29 4.25
CA TYR A 64 45.36 -44.16 3.28
C TYR A 64 43.98 -44.22 2.54
N ASP A 65 43.39 -43.18 1.93
CA ASP A 65 43.82 -42.51 0.69
C ASP A 65 43.05 -41.17 0.47
N SER A 66 43.78 -40.18 -0.06
CA SER A 66 43.48 -38.77 -0.39
C SER A 66 42.30 -38.01 0.27
N GLY A 67 42.59 -37.19 1.29
CA GLY A 67 41.93 -35.87 1.44
C GLY A 67 41.42 -35.42 2.81
N ILE A 68 41.45 -36.25 3.86
CA ILE A 68 40.93 -35.86 5.20
C ILE A 68 41.91 -36.33 6.29
N LYS A 69 42.46 -35.41 7.08
CA LYS A 69 43.24 -35.72 8.29
C LYS A 69 42.49 -35.24 9.54
N LEU A 70 42.16 -36.18 10.44
CA LEU A 70 41.68 -35.87 11.80
C LEU A 70 42.90 -35.73 12.71
N PHE A 71 43.05 -34.60 13.39
CA PHE A 71 44.11 -34.38 14.36
C PHE A 71 43.56 -34.45 15.78
N GLN A 72 44.06 -35.38 16.59
CA GLN A 72 43.98 -35.33 18.05
C GLN A 72 45.30 -34.69 18.54
N SER A 73 45.22 -33.71 19.44
CA SER A 73 46.29 -32.74 19.67
C SER A 73 47.47 -33.28 20.47
N GLU A 74 48.58 -33.55 19.80
CA GLU A 74 49.91 -33.16 20.28
C GLU A 74 50.64 -32.47 19.13
N GLY A 75 50.72 -31.12 19.14
CA GLY A 75 51.75 -30.41 18.35
C GLY A 75 51.41 -29.12 17.61
N MET A 76 50.16 -28.70 17.35
CA MET A 76 49.91 -27.47 16.55
C MET A 76 49.02 -26.39 17.18
N TRP A 77 48.13 -26.74 18.10
CA TRP A 77 47.19 -25.79 18.72
C TRP A 77 46.98 -26.17 20.19
N ASN A 78 46.98 -25.19 21.10
CA ASN A 78 46.71 -25.42 22.51
C ASN A 78 45.31 -24.88 22.82
N VAL A 79 44.37 -25.76 23.15
CA VAL A 79 42.98 -25.39 23.49
C VAL A 79 42.83 -25.52 25.01
N GLU A 80 42.80 -24.38 25.71
CA GLU A 80 42.66 -24.33 27.17
C GLU A 80 41.17 -24.27 27.56
N SER A 81 40.46 -25.40 27.48
CA SER A 81 39.26 -25.76 28.26
C SER A 81 38.55 -26.94 27.58
N TRP A 82 38.18 -27.97 28.36
CA TRP A 82 37.62 -29.21 27.83
C TRP A 82 36.09 -29.17 27.89
N SER A 83 35.47 -28.93 26.74
CA SER A 83 34.14 -29.43 26.34
C SER A 83 34.34 -30.08 24.97
N TYR A 84 33.56 -31.11 24.61
CA TYR A 84 33.82 -31.96 23.44
C TYR A 84 33.81 -31.13 22.13
N VAL A 85 34.99 -30.74 21.64
CA VAL A 85 35.13 -29.95 20.42
C VAL A 85 35.81 -30.78 19.33
N ARG A 86 35.08 -31.08 18.24
CA ARG A 86 35.64 -31.71 17.04
C ARG A 86 35.93 -30.64 16.00
N ALA A 87 37.20 -30.50 15.59
CA ALA A 87 37.61 -29.56 14.55
C ALA A 87 38.06 -30.30 13.29
N LEU A 88 37.53 -29.91 12.14
CA LEU A 88 37.86 -30.43 10.82
C LEU A 88 38.47 -29.30 9.98
N VAL A 89 39.65 -29.54 9.40
CA VAL A 89 40.32 -28.56 8.54
C VAL A 89 40.38 -29.09 7.12
N ARG A 90 39.92 -28.31 6.14
CA ARG A 90 39.99 -28.67 4.72
C ARG A 90 40.56 -27.53 3.88
N PRO A 91 41.54 -27.80 3.00
CA PRO A 91 41.96 -26.82 1.99
C PRO A 91 40.93 -26.74 0.86
N ILE A 92 40.60 -25.53 0.42
CA ILE A 92 39.75 -25.27 -0.76
C ILE A 92 40.45 -24.20 -1.59
N GLY A 93 41.19 -24.61 -2.62
CA GLY A 93 42.03 -23.69 -3.39
C GLY A 93 43.13 -23.04 -2.52
N PRO A 94 43.36 -21.72 -2.62
CA PRO A 94 44.31 -21.02 -1.75
C PRO A 94 43.78 -20.79 -0.31
N ASP A 95 42.51 -21.13 -0.04
CA ASP A 95 41.84 -20.84 1.21
C ASP A 95 41.76 -22.08 2.13
N LEU A 96 41.63 -21.86 3.43
CA LEU A 96 41.59 -22.90 4.44
C LEU A 96 40.28 -22.81 5.23
N VAL A 97 39.47 -23.86 5.22
CA VAL A 97 38.21 -23.93 5.97
C VAL A 97 38.42 -24.72 7.27
N LEU A 98 38.06 -24.13 8.39
CA LEU A 98 38.07 -24.73 9.72
C LEU A 98 36.62 -24.85 10.21
N SER A 99 36.13 -26.08 10.30
CA SER A 99 34.80 -26.41 10.81
C SER A 99 34.91 -26.97 12.23
N VAL A 100 34.23 -26.37 13.18
CA VAL A 100 34.28 -26.75 14.60
C VAL A 100 32.88 -27.13 15.06
N HIS A 101 32.72 -28.34 15.59
CA HIS A 101 31.51 -28.80 16.26
C HIS A 101 31.73 -28.77 17.76
N ALA A 102 30.93 -27.99 18.47
CA ALA A 102 30.98 -27.88 19.93
C ALA A 102 29.67 -28.40 20.51
N ASP A 103 29.70 -29.60 21.06
CA ASP A 103 28.57 -30.17 21.79
C ASP A 103 28.72 -29.83 23.29
N HIS A 104 27.67 -29.25 23.88
CA HIS A 104 27.57 -28.90 25.30
C HIS A 104 28.51 -27.78 25.82
N MET A 105 28.47 -26.58 25.23
CA MET A 105 29.09 -25.38 25.83
C MET A 105 28.10 -24.59 26.70
N THR A 106 28.53 -24.22 27.91
CA THR A 106 27.79 -23.30 28.79
C THR A 106 28.12 -21.84 28.47
N THR A 107 27.24 -20.91 28.86
CA THR A 107 27.20 -19.48 28.50
C THR A 107 28.42 -18.64 28.88
N GLU A 108 29.43 -19.18 29.57
CA GLU A 108 30.61 -18.42 30.06
C GLU A 108 31.96 -18.92 29.52
N GLN A 109 32.00 -19.92 28.63
CA GLN A 109 33.26 -20.47 28.10
C GLN A 109 33.78 -19.69 26.88
N TYR A 110 35.10 -19.52 26.78
CA TYR A 110 35.77 -18.87 25.64
C TYR A 110 36.63 -19.86 24.85
N LEU A 111 36.50 -19.84 23.52
CA LEU A 111 37.35 -20.61 22.61
C LEU A 111 38.59 -19.81 22.25
N LYS A 112 39.77 -20.36 22.56
CA LYS A 112 41.07 -19.75 22.30
C LYS A 112 41.86 -20.56 21.28
N PHE A 113 42.26 -19.92 20.19
CA PHE A 113 43.09 -20.53 19.14
C PHE A 113 44.44 -19.80 19.01
N ASP A 114 45.54 -20.54 19.16
CA ASP A 114 46.91 -20.05 18.98
C ASP A 114 47.56 -20.68 17.73
N CYS A 115 47.69 -19.91 16.64
CA CYS A 115 48.30 -20.39 15.39
C CYS A 115 49.83 -20.32 15.45
N ARG A 116 50.53 -21.43 15.17
CA ARG A 116 52.01 -21.52 15.22
C ARG A 116 52.72 -21.58 13.86
N SER A 117 52.02 -21.63 12.71
CA SER A 117 52.64 -21.72 11.37
C SER A 117 52.07 -20.71 10.37
N CYS A 118 52.85 -20.38 9.32
CA CYS A 118 52.48 -19.42 8.27
C CYS A 118 51.29 -19.95 7.43
N VAL A 119 50.15 -19.26 7.48
CA VAL A 119 49.03 -19.50 6.57
C VAL A 119 48.97 -18.33 5.59
N SER A 120 49.29 -18.57 4.33
CA SER A 120 49.28 -17.57 3.24
C SER A 120 47.92 -17.46 2.53
N GLY A 121 46.85 -17.99 3.13
CA GLY A 121 45.50 -18.10 2.54
C GLY A 121 44.39 -17.48 3.41
N ARG A 122 43.20 -17.24 2.86
CA ARG A 122 42.05 -16.76 3.68
C ARG A 122 41.54 -17.91 4.54
N LEU A 123 41.29 -17.62 5.83
CA LEU A 123 40.74 -18.58 6.77
C LEU A 123 39.21 -18.40 6.85
N LEU A 124 38.44 -19.45 6.55
CA LEU A 124 36.99 -19.50 6.71
C LEU A 124 36.65 -20.36 7.92
N PHE A 125 35.91 -19.80 8.88
CA PHE A 125 35.58 -20.48 10.14
C PHE A 125 34.09 -20.79 10.22
N HIS A 126 33.73 -22.06 10.40
CA HIS A 126 32.36 -22.54 10.56
C HIS A 126 32.21 -23.17 11.95
N LEU A 127 31.28 -22.68 12.77
CA LEU A 127 30.99 -23.24 14.10
C LEU A 127 29.57 -23.81 14.12
N PHE A 128 29.44 -25.06 14.57
CA PHE A 128 28.16 -25.75 14.72
C PHE A 128 27.86 -25.95 16.22
N VAL A 129 26.67 -25.51 16.64
CA VAL A 129 26.18 -25.64 18.03
C VAL A 129 24.75 -26.20 18.00
N THR A 130 24.48 -27.18 18.86
CA THR A 130 23.31 -28.07 18.77
C THR A 130 22.10 -27.64 19.61
N ASP A 131 22.21 -26.67 20.54
CA ASP A 131 21.13 -26.31 21.46
C ASP A 131 20.70 -24.83 21.41
N LYS A 132 19.37 -24.58 21.40
CA LYS A 132 18.77 -23.27 21.05
C LYS A 132 18.56 -22.32 22.25
N GLU A 133 18.65 -22.81 23.49
CA GLU A 133 18.03 -22.09 24.61
C GLU A 133 18.94 -21.22 25.47
N ASN A 134 20.27 -21.26 25.36
CA ASN A 134 21.13 -20.34 26.14
C ASN A 134 22.52 -20.13 25.50
N LEU A 135 22.65 -19.21 24.55
CA LEU A 135 23.96 -18.78 24.03
C LEU A 135 24.13 -17.26 24.13
N SER A 136 24.77 -16.81 25.20
CA SER A 136 25.48 -15.53 25.27
C SER A 136 26.99 -15.78 25.13
N MET A 137 27.48 -16.09 23.93
CA MET A 137 28.93 -16.13 23.72
C MET A 137 29.47 -14.69 23.66
N ASN A 138 30.23 -14.28 24.68
CA ASN A 138 30.65 -12.89 24.80
C ASN A 138 31.90 -12.52 23.97
N VAL A 139 32.87 -13.42 23.73
CA VAL A 139 34.05 -13.11 22.87
C VAL A 139 34.71 -14.38 22.32
N LEU A 140 35.00 -14.42 21.01
CA LEU A 140 35.88 -15.40 20.37
C LEU A 140 37.28 -14.78 20.19
N GLY A 141 38.32 -15.35 20.81
CA GLY A 141 39.67 -14.76 20.85
C GLY A 141 40.70 -15.51 20.01
N MET A 142 41.25 -14.88 18.97
CA MET A 142 42.34 -15.43 18.15
C MET A 142 43.63 -14.62 18.32
N ARG A 143 44.76 -15.28 18.59
CA ARG A 143 46.07 -14.63 18.76
C ARG A 143 47.06 -15.14 17.70
N ILE A 144 47.57 -14.24 16.86
CA ILE A 144 48.57 -14.54 15.82
C ILE A 144 49.94 -14.03 16.29
N LYS A 145 50.97 -14.89 16.29
CA LYS A 145 52.35 -14.49 16.65
C LYS A 145 53.09 -13.83 15.47
N ARG A 146 53.92 -12.85 15.79
CA ARG A 146 54.55 -11.83 14.91
C ARG A 146 55.39 -12.33 13.71
N ARG A 147 55.65 -13.63 13.56
CA ARG A 147 56.52 -14.15 12.48
C ARG A 147 55.76 -14.55 11.20
N CYS A 148 54.43 -14.45 11.18
CA CYS A 148 53.60 -15.13 10.17
C CYS A 148 52.75 -14.19 9.28
N VAL A 149 53.04 -12.90 9.18
CA VAL A 149 52.21 -11.97 8.39
C VAL A 149 53.08 -11.06 7.53
N ASP A 150 52.95 -11.19 6.20
CA ASP A 150 53.43 -10.18 5.25
C ASP A 150 52.42 -9.02 5.25
N GLU A 151 52.90 -7.81 5.55
CA GLU A 151 52.10 -6.60 5.74
C GLU A 151 51.31 -6.22 4.48
N LYS A 152 51.72 -6.71 3.30
CA LYS A 152 51.09 -6.46 1.99
C LYS A 152 49.88 -7.36 1.69
N LEU A 153 49.64 -8.43 2.46
CA LEU A 153 48.59 -9.42 2.20
C LEU A 153 47.38 -9.33 3.15
N ILE A 154 47.32 -8.31 4.02
CA ILE A 154 46.22 -8.12 4.96
C ILE A 154 45.01 -7.50 4.26
N SER A 155 44.09 -8.34 3.78
CA SER A 155 42.72 -7.92 3.46
C SER A 155 41.91 -7.69 4.76
N PRO A 156 41.13 -6.61 4.91
CA PRO A 156 40.28 -6.38 6.08
C PRO A 156 39.10 -7.35 6.21
N GLN A 157 38.84 -8.19 5.20
CA GLN A 157 37.68 -9.08 5.13
C GLN A 157 38.08 -10.52 5.46
N GLN A 158 38.04 -10.87 6.74
CA GLN A 158 37.91 -12.27 7.14
C GLN A 158 36.42 -12.54 7.36
N HIS A 159 35.86 -13.51 6.61
CA HIS A 159 34.45 -13.88 6.71
C HIS A 159 34.28 -15.00 7.74
N VAL A 160 33.65 -14.69 8.87
CA VAL A 160 33.16 -15.69 9.83
C VAL A 160 31.67 -15.86 9.58
N ARG A 161 31.21 -17.09 9.30
CA ARG A 161 29.80 -17.40 9.12
C ARG A 161 29.38 -18.39 10.21
N LEU A 162 28.39 -18.01 11.00
CA LEU A 162 27.76 -18.86 12.01
C LEU A 162 26.42 -19.32 11.43
N VAL A 163 26.24 -20.63 11.30
CA VAL A 163 25.04 -21.23 10.70
C VAL A 163 24.45 -22.23 11.70
N SER A 164 23.16 -22.07 12.02
CA SER A 164 22.46 -23.05 12.85
C SER A 164 22.27 -24.35 12.08
N SER A 165 22.65 -25.49 12.66
CA SER A 165 22.47 -26.82 12.04
C SER A 165 21.00 -27.24 11.95
N VAL A 166 20.11 -26.61 12.71
CA VAL A 166 18.68 -26.98 12.78
C VAL A 166 17.83 -26.16 11.79
N THR A 167 18.15 -24.89 11.56
CA THR A 167 17.35 -24.00 10.70
C THR A 167 18.04 -23.53 9.42
N GLY A 168 19.37 -23.66 9.31
CA GLY A 168 20.15 -23.12 8.19
C GLY A 168 20.28 -21.59 8.17
N GLU A 169 19.80 -20.90 9.21
CA GLU A 169 19.83 -19.43 9.30
C GLU A 169 21.18 -18.89 9.81
N LEU A 170 21.53 -17.69 9.34
CA LEU A 170 22.75 -16.97 9.72
C LEU A 170 22.55 -16.25 11.06
N MET A 171 23.39 -16.56 12.06
CA MET A 171 23.31 -15.91 13.38
C MET A 171 24.31 -14.74 13.49
N SER A 172 23.90 -13.65 14.18
CA SER A 172 24.77 -12.49 14.46
C SER A 172 25.52 -12.66 15.79
N CYS A 173 26.85 -12.50 15.80
CA CYS A 173 27.71 -12.50 16.99
C CYS A 173 28.76 -11.39 16.87
N GLU A 174 29.16 -10.75 17.98
CA GLU A 174 30.27 -9.80 18.02
C GLU A 174 31.62 -10.53 18.15
N ILE A 175 32.58 -10.19 17.28
CA ILE A 175 33.93 -10.77 17.29
C ILE A 175 34.94 -9.72 17.74
N GLY A 176 35.69 -10.00 18.81
CA GLY A 176 36.77 -9.15 19.33
C GLY A 176 38.16 -9.66 18.95
N PHE A 177 38.92 -8.89 18.18
CA PHE A 177 40.34 -9.22 17.88
C PHE A 177 41.28 -8.65 18.93
N LEU A 178 41.95 -9.51 19.71
CA LEU A 178 42.96 -9.13 20.71
C LEU A 178 44.38 -9.25 20.14
N TRP A 179 44.96 -8.13 19.73
CA TRP A 179 46.34 -8.04 19.26
C TRP A 179 47.31 -7.93 20.44
N GLY A 180 48.41 -8.69 20.44
CA GLY A 180 49.36 -8.70 21.55
C GLY A 180 50.09 -7.35 21.77
N PRO A 181 50.66 -7.10 22.98
CA PRO A 181 51.20 -5.80 23.40
C PRO A 181 52.28 -5.19 22.49
N ARG A 182 52.99 -6.01 21.71
CA ARG A 182 54.05 -5.55 20.79
C ARG A 182 53.56 -5.13 19.39
N VAL A 183 52.28 -5.36 19.05
CA VAL A 183 51.63 -4.79 17.84
C VAL A 183 51.11 -3.38 18.12
N LEU A 184 50.74 -3.09 19.37
CA LEU A 184 50.21 -1.80 19.84
C LEU A 184 51.23 -0.64 19.79
N ALA A 185 52.53 -0.94 19.78
CA ALA A 185 53.58 0.10 19.78
C ALA A 185 53.86 0.74 18.40
N GLY A 186 53.36 0.17 17.30
CA GLY A 186 53.64 0.64 15.92
C GLY A 186 52.49 1.34 15.20
N LEU A 187 51.26 1.23 15.70
CA LEU A 187 50.08 1.85 15.09
C LEU A 187 49.65 3.07 15.90
N LYS A 188 49.87 4.27 15.35
CA LYS A 188 49.45 5.54 15.99
C LYS A 188 47.96 5.45 16.44
N PRO A 189 47.61 5.81 17.69
CA PRO A 189 46.26 5.60 18.26
C PRO A 189 45.11 6.43 17.66
N ARG A 190 45.33 7.20 16.59
CA ARG A 190 44.34 8.17 16.08
C ARG A 190 43.34 7.61 15.04
N MET A 191 43.54 6.41 14.48
CA MET A 191 42.70 5.94 13.36
C MET A 191 41.56 4.97 13.73
N ARG A 192 41.58 4.29 14.88
CA ARG A 192 40.54 3.28 15.22
C ARG A 192 39.29 3.85 15.89
N LEU A 193 39.41 4.91 16.70
CA LEU A 193 38.24 5.52 17.34
C LEU A 193 37.41 6.40 16.37
N VAL A 194 38.05 6.96 15.34
CA VAL A 194 37.44 7.92 14.41
C VAL A 194 36.51 7.25 13.37
N LYS A 195 36.79 6.01 12.95
CA LYS A 195 35.93 5.29 11.99
C LYS A 195 34.64 4.75 12.64
N LYS A 196 34.72 4.19 13.85
CA LYS A 196 33.54 3.67 14.58
C LYS A 196 32.56 4.79 14.98
N THR A 197 33.09 5.95 15.40
CA THR A 197 32.26 7.14 15.72
C THR A 197 31.67 7.85 14.50
N ARG A 198 32.28 7.75 13.32
CA ARG A 198 31.69 8.32 12.08
C ARG A 198 30.56 7.46 11.53
N PHE A 199 30.66 6.13 11.58
CA PHE A 199 29.57 5.25 11.16
C PHE A 199 28.36 5.32 12.08
N SER A 200 28.58 5.35 13.40
CA SER A 200 27.49 5.53 14.35
C SER A 200 26.75 6.85 14.11
N LYS A 201 27.47 7.94 13.75
CA LYS A 201 26.85 9.22 13.39
C LYS A 201 25.96 9.12 12.15
N VAL A 202 26.38 8.40 11.10
CA VAL A 202 25.55 8.19 9.90
C VAL A 202 24.29 7.40 10.26
N GLU A 203 24.41 6.32 11.03
CA GLU A 203 23.28 5.52 11.50
C GLU A 203 22.31 6.35 12.34
N THR A 204 22.82 7.18 13.26
CA THR A 204 22.01 8.12 14.04
C THR A 204 21.26 9.10 13.15
N ILE A 205 21.92 9.73 12.17
CA ILE A 205 21.26 10.69 11.28
C ILE A 205 20.20 10.02 10.40
N LEU A 206 20.46 8.79 9.91
CA LEU A 206 19.49 8.01 9.15
C LEU A 206 18.29 7.57 10.00
N ALA A 207 18.52 7.23 11.28
CA ALA A 207 17.46 6.94 12.24
C ALA A 207 16.64 8.20 12.55
N GLU A 208 17.28 9.36 12.75
CA GLU A 208 16.60 10.65 12.90
C GLU A 208 15.74 10.94 11.68
N ALA A 209 16.29 10.87 10.46
CA ALA A 209 15.56 11.04 9.20
C ALA A 209 14.36 10.08 9.07
N SER A 210 14.46 8.92 9.72
CA SER A 210 13.38 7.94 9.76
C SER A 210 12.30 8.24 10.78
N GLY A 211 12.67 8.79 11.94
CA GLY A 211 11.76 9.17 13.02
C GLY A 211 11.14 10.56 12.86
N GLY A 212 11.67 11.43 11.99
CA GLY A 212 11.17 12.79 11.75
C GLY A 212 12.20 13.72 11.10
N ALA A 213 11.83 14.98 10.82
CA ALA A 213 12.77 16.00 10.31
C ALA A 213 13.59 15.61 9.06
N LEU A 214 12.98 14.82 8.15
CA LEU A 214 13.61 14.21 6.98
C LEU A 214 14.60 15.14 6.23
N SER A 215 14.17 16.31 5.78
CA SER A 215 15.01 17.21 4.98
C SER A 215 16.24 17.69 5.74
N ARG A 216 16.06 18.14 6.99
CA ARG A 216 17.16 18.62 7.84
C ARG A 216 18.19 17.52 8.12
N SER A 217 17.73 16.32 8.41
CA SER A 217 18.61 15.18 8.69
C SER A 217 19.38 14.77 7.43
N MET A 218 18.73 14.73 6.27
CA MET A 218 19.42 14.42 5.01
C MET A 218 20.42 15.50 4.59
N GLU A 219 20.14 16.79 4.80
CA GLU A 219 21.11 17.86 4.57
C GLU A 219 22.35 17.73 5.46
N ARG A 220 22.16 17.42 6.75
CA ARG A 220 23.26 17.13 7.67
C ARG A 220 24.06 15.91 7.21
N LEU A 221 23.38 14.88 6.71
CA LEU A 221 24.04 13.69 6.18
C LEU A 221 24.86 14.02 4.93
N TYR A 222 24.31 14.75 3.97
CA TYR A 222 25.04 15.16 2.76
C TYR A 222 26.31 15.94 3.11
N LYS A 223 26.21 16.90 4.04
CA LYS A 223 27.39 17.63 4.53
C LYS A 223 28.43 16.69 5.15
N LEU A 224 28.01 15.77 6.02
CA LEU A 224 28.92 14.79 6.64
C LEU A 224 29.61 13.88 5.60
N LEU A 225 28.89 13.46 4.56
CA LEU A 225 29.43 12.65 3.48
C LEU A 225 30.43 13.45 2.63
N SER A 226 30.13 14.71 2.32
CA SER A 226 31.04 15.63 1.62
C SER A 226 32.33 15.86 2.41
N ASP A 227 32.22 16.18 3.70
CA ASP A 227 33.37 16.38 4.61
C ASP A 227 34.23 15.11 4.76
N SER A 228 33.65 13.94 4.47
CA SER A 228 34.32 12.64 4.52
C SER A 228 34.83 12.16 3.17
N GLY A 229 34.65 12.92 2.08
CA GLY A 229 35.01 12.52 0.72
C GLY A 229 34.18 11.38 0.15
N LEU A 230 33.02 11.09 0.74
CA LEU A 230 32.07 10.05 0.30
C LEU A 230 30.94 10.62 -0.56
N MET A 231 30.89 11.93 -0.71
CA MET A 231 30.02 12.65 -1.62
C MET A 231 30.80 13.79 -2.25
N TYR A 232 30.69 13.98 -3.56
CA TYR A 232 31.44 14.99 -4.30
C TYR A 232 30.59 15.55 -5.46
N GLU A 233 31.02 16.68 -6.01
CA GLU A 233 30.39 17.26 -7.19
C GLU A 233 31.21 16.96 -8.44
N GLN A 234 30.54 16.61 -9.53
CA GLN A 234 31.18 16.32 -10.82
C GLN A 234 30.25 16.70 -11.97
N LYS A 235 30.79 17.33 -13.02
CA LYS A 235 30.10 17.48 -14.31
C LYS A 235 30.11 16.11 -15.02
N ILE A 236 28.93 15.53 -15.23
CA ILE A 236 28.79 14.18 -15.80
C ILE A 236 27.80 14.23 -16.96
N ASN A 237 28.22 13.69 -18.09
CA ASN A 237 27.36 13.50 -19.24
C ASN A 237 26.28 12.44 -18.95
N SER A 238 25.02 12.78 -19.22
CA SER A 238 23.85 11.95 -18.93
C SER A 238 23.86 10.56 -19.58
N LYS A 239 24.66 10.33 -20.63
CA LYS A 239 24.82 9.01 -21.25
C LYS A 239 25.42 7.96 -20.30
N PHE A 240 26.06 8.38 -19.21
CA PHE A 240 26.66 7.50 -18.21
C PHE A 240 25.78 7.26 -16.97
N ILE A 241 24.61 7.90 -16.92
CA ILE A 241 23.76 7.94 -15.73
C ILE A 241 22.42 7.28 -16.04
N GLY A 242 22.11 6.18 -15.34
CA GLY A 242 20.80 5.52 -15.35
C GLY A 242 19.94 5.90 -14.16
N VAL A 243 18.86 5.17 -13.94
CA VAL A 243 17.93 5.31 -12.82
C VAL A 243 18.21 4.20 -11.81
N HIS A 244 18.36 4.57 -10.53
CA HIS A 244 18.54 3.60 -9.46
C HIS A 244 17.24 2.83 -9.19
N THR A 245 17.30 1.55 -8.81
CA THR A 245 16.11 0.73 -8.50
C THR A 245 15.35 1.17 -7.25
N ALA A 246 15.94 2.03 -6.42
CA ALA A 246 15.26 2.67 -5.29
C ALA A 246 14.60 4.01 -5.67
N ASN A 247 14.78 4.50 -6.90
CA ASN A 247 14.20 5.77 -7.34
C ASN A 247 12.67 5.69 -7.36
N ARG A 248 12.01 6.67 -6.73
CA ARG A 248 10.55 6.74 -6.54
C ARG A 248 9.98 5.44 -5.95
N ASP A 249 10.57 4.97 -4.85
CA ASP A 249 10.19 3.72 -4.20
C ASP A 249 10.20 2.51 -5.19
N GLY A 250 11.11 2.59 -6.15
CA GLY A 250 11.34 1.63 -7.24
C GLY A 250 10.47 1.78 -8.49
N ALA A 251 9.59 2.78 -8.54
CA ALA A 251 8.75 3.05 -9.71
C ALA A 251 9.58 3.52 -10.91
N GLY A 252 10.75 4.13 -10.69
CA GLY A 252 11.62 4.62 -11.75
C GLY A 252 11.09 5.91 -12.40
N VAL A 253 11.05 5.95 -13.75
CA VAL A 253 10.67 7.13 -14.54
C VAL A 253 9.50 6.84 -15.47
N SER A 254 8.62 7.83 -15.67
CA SER A 254 7.55 7.74 -16.69
C SER A 254 7.97 8.49 -17.95
N ALA A 255 7.87 7.82 -19.09
CA ALA A 255 8.18 8.42 -20.40
C ALA A 255 7.36 9.68 -20.66
N LYS A 256 6.06 9.64 -20.35
CA LYS A 256 5.20 10.81 -20.49
C LYS A 256 5.68 11.99 -19.64
N HIS A 257 6.04 11.76 -18.37
CA HIS A 257 6.56 12.82 -17.50
C HIS A 257 7.92 13.38 -17.96
N VAL A 258 8.75 12.54 -18.61
CA VAL A 258 10.00 12.99 -19.23
C VAL A 258 9.70 13.97 -20.36
N HIS A 259 8.79 13.64 -21.27
CA HIS A 259 8.44 14.52 -22.39
C HIS A 259 7.65 15.76 -21.96
N ASP A 260 6.77 15.65 -20.96
CA ASP A 260 6.11 16.82 -20.38
C ASP A 260 7.17 17.75 -19.74
N LEU A 261 8.21 17.19 -19.07
CA LEU A 261 9.31 17.98 -18.47
C LEU A 261 10.23 18.59 -19.53
N LEU A 262 10.46 17.89 -20.63
CA LEU A 262 11.16 18.44 -21.78
C LEU A 262 10.46 19.70 -22.26
N GLY A 263 9.13 19.66 -22.42
CA GLY A 263 8.35 20.84 -22.80
C GLY A 263 8.47 21.99 -21.81
N ASP A 264 8.41 21.70 -20.51
CA ASP A 264 8.57 22.69 -19.45
C ASP A 264 9.98 23.33 -19.48
N LEU A 265 11.05 22.53 -19.62
CA LEU A 265 12.44 23.02 -19.68
C LEU A 265 12.69 23.86 -20.94
N VAL A 266 12.17 23.43 -22.09
CA VAL A 266 12.26 24.22 -23.33
C VAL A 266 11.51 25.55 -23.18
N SER A 267 10.37 25.56 -22.49
CA SER A 267 9.59 26.79 -22.32
C SER A 267 10.14 27.74 -21.26
N LEU A 268 10.76 27.24 -20.19
CA LEU A 268 11.25 28.04 -19.06
C LEU A 268 12.73 28.43 -19.19
N GLY A 269 13.50 27.65 -19.96
CA GLY A 269 14.95 27.74 -20.02
C GLY A 269 15.62 26.82 -19.00
N TRP A 270 16.82 26.34 -19.35
CA TRP A 270 17.67 25.57 -18.45
C TRP A 270 18.40 26.47 -17.45
N SER A 271 18.54 25.99 -16.21
CA SER A 271 19.41 26.61 -15.22
C SER A 271 20.10 25.54 -14.39
N GLN A 272 21.43 25.50 -14.44
CA GLN A 272 22.24 24.58 -13.66
C GLN A 272 22.10 24.84 -12.14
N ALA A 273 21.83 26.08 -11.73
CA ALA A 273 21.62 26.44 -10.33
C ALA A 273 20.32 25.83 -9.74
N GLU A 274 19.30 25.68 -10.57
CA GLU A 274 18.03 25.03 -10.18
C GLU A 274 18.09 23.51 -10.28
N PHE A 275 19.07 22.96 -11.01
CA PHE A 275 19.25 21.52 -11.15
C PHE A 275 19.91 20.90 -9.91
N ARG A 276 19.10 20.24 -9.06
CA ARG A 276 19.55 19.59 -7.81
C ARG A 276 19.69 18.07 -7.94
N GLY A 277 20.42 17.58 -8.95
CA GLY A 277 20.65 16.16 -9.20
C GLY A 277 21.46 15.45 -8.11
N ILE A 278 21.05 14.22 -7.75
CA ILE A 278 21.82 13.32 -6.87
C ILE A 278 21.90 11.95 -7.54
N CYS A 279 23.10 11.40 -7.69
CA CYS A 279 23.34 10.07 -8.21
C CYS A 279 24.32 9.28 -7.32
N VAL A 280 24.34 7.97 -7.51
CA VAL A 280 25.20 7.02 -6.79
C VAL A 280 26.07 6.29 -7.80
N GLU A 281 27.34 6.06 -7.47
CA GLU A 281 28.22 5.16 -8.22
C GLU A 281 27.66 3.73 -8.30
N VAL A 282 27.68 3.15 -9.49
CA VAL A 282 27.24 1.76 -9.69
C VAL A 282 28.42 0.81 -9.47
N ALA A 283 28.27 -0.06 -8.48
CA ALA A 283 29.23 -1.12 -8.18
C ALA A 283 29.30 -2.15 -9.30
N ASP A 284 30.49 -2.72 -9.54
CA ASP A 284 30.66 -3.73 -10.59
C ASP A 284 29.74 -4.95 -10.40
N ALA A 285 29.55 -5.39 -9.14
CA ALA A 285 28.65 -6.49 -8.80
C ALA A 285 27.16 -6.19 -9.09
N GLU A 286 26.77 -4.91 -9.15
CA GLU A 286 25.38 -4.47 -9.36
C GLU A 286 25.13 -3.98 -10.79
N ARG A 287 26.19 -3.76 -11.59
CA ARG A 287 26.15 -3.11 -12.90
C ARG A 287 25.22 -3.81 -13.88
N ALA A 288 25.33 -5.13 -14.02
CA ALA A 288 24.50 -5.91 -14.92
C ALA A 288 23.01 -5.85 -14.55
N PHE A 289 22.71 -5.90 -13.25
CA PHE A 289 21.33 -5.80 -12.74
C PHE A 289 20.74 -4.40 -12.98
N MET A 290 21.49 -3.33 -12.67
CA MET A 290 21.06 -1.95 -12.89
C MET A 290 20.89 -1.63 -14.38
N PHE A 291 21.77 -2.18 -15.23
CA PHE A 291 21.67 -2.08 -16.68
C PHE A 291 20.39 -2.71 -17.21
N LYS A 292 20.10 -3.94 -16.78
CA LYS A 292 18.86 -4.64 -17.13
C LYS A 292 17.63 -3.83 -16.71
N TYR A 293 17.58 -3.34 -15.47
CA TYR A 293 16.47 -2.52 -14.99
C TYR A 293 16.24 -1.26 -15.84
N ASN A 294 17.30 -0.56 -16.22
CA ASN A 294 17.21 0.64 -17.06
C ASN A 294 16.76 0.34 -18.49
N ASN A 295 17.22 -0.75 -19.07
CA ASN A 295 16.77 -1.18 -20.40
C ASN A 295 15.33 -1.69 -20.38
N ASP A 296 14.89 -2.36 -19.31
CA ASP A 296 13.49 -2.72 -19.13
C ASP A 296 12.60 -1.47 -19.08
N LEU A 297 13.03 -0.42 -18.36
CA LEU A 297 12.33 0.88 -18.35
C LEU A 297 12.26 1.53 -19.73
N ALA A 298 13.36 1.50 -20.49
CA ALA A 298 13.40 2.05 -21.83
C ALA A 298 12.54 1.25 -22.82
N GLN A 299 12.57 -0.08 -22.79
CA GLN A 299 11.71 -0.92 -23.64
C GLN A 299 10.23 -0.71 -23.36
N GLN A 300 9.85 -0.55 -22.08
CA GLN A 300 8.46 -0.26 -21.68
C GLN A 300 7.97 1.12 -22.15
N SER A 301 8.88 2.01 -22.54
CA SER A 301 8.56 3.37 -22.99
C SER A 301 8.18 3.47 -24.48
N ASP A 302 8.24 2.37 -25.23
CA ASP A 302 7.95 2.35 -26.67
C ASP A 302 8.83 3.34 -27.48
N GLY A 303 10.13 3.34 -27.16
CA GLY A 303 11.12 4.21 -27.81
C GLY A 303 11.12 5.67 -27.33
N GLN A 304 10.27 6.03 -26.37
CA GLN A 304 10.20 7.40 -25.81
C GLN A 304 11.34 7.71 -24.82
N ILE A 305 12.06 6.69 -24.34
CA ILE A 305 13.27 6.78 -23.51
C ILE A 305 14.34 5.88 -24.16
N PRO A 306 15.60 6.35 -24.28
CA PRO A 306 16.66 5.59 -24.93
C PRO A 306 17.22 4.45 -24.05
N CYS A 307 17.47 3.30 -24.67
CA CYS A 307 18.20 2.18 -24.08
C CYS A 307 19.70 2.50 -23.92
N PHE A 308 20.36 1.81 -23.00
CA PHE A 308 21.82 1.75 -22.93
C PHE A 308 22.34 0.68 -23.90
N GLN A 309 23.42 1.00 -24.61
CA GLN A 309 24.04 0.09 -25.59
C GLN A 309 24.87 -1.01 -24.91
N SER A 310 25.54 -0.71 -23.80
CA SER A 310 26.28 -1.69 -22.99
C SER A 310 26.23 -1.32 -21.50
N ASP A 311 26.40 -2.33 -20.65
CA ASP A 311 26.47 -2.18 -19.19
C ASP A 311 27.68 -1.33 -18.77
N SER A 312 28.77 -1.38 -19.54
CA SER A 312 29.99 -0.60 -19.32
C SER A 312 29.76 0.91 -19.35
N MET A 313 28.72 1.38 -20.05
CA MET A 313 28.33 2.81 -20.08
C MET A 313 27.65 3.25 -18.78
N LEU A 314 26.97 2.36 -18.08
CA LEU A 314 26.21 2.72 -16.88
C LEU A 314 27.15 2.87 -15.69
N LYS A 315 27.64 4.09 -15.42
CA LYS A 315 28.58 4.37 -14.31
C LYS A 315 27.88 4.85 -13.05
N PHE A 316 26.76 5.55 -13.19
CA PHE A 316 26.02 6.14 -12.08
C PHE A 316 24.52 5.86 -12.22
N CYS A 317 23.79 5.91 -11.10
CA CYS A 317 22.34 5.77 -11.06
C CYS A 317 21.70 6.89 -10.24
N THR A 318 20.68 7.56 -10.77
CA THR A 318 20.01 8.70 -10.12
C THR A 318 19.14 8.30 -8.94
N ILE A 319 19.22 9.07 -7.86
CA ILE A 319 18.28 9.07 -6.72
C ILE A 319 17.35 10.29 -6.78
N ALA A 320 17.85 11.43 -7.29
CA ALA A 320 17.06 12.64 -7.55
C ALA A 320 17.44 13.21 -8.92
N GLY A 321 16.49 13.84 -9.63
CA GLY A 321 16.74 14.38 -10.98
C GLY A 321 16.64 13.35 -12.12
N SER A 322 16.00 12.19 -11.87
CA SER A 322 15.91 11.08 -12.83
C SER A 322 15.22 11.47 -14.15
N HIS A 323 14.11 12.21 -14.10
CA HIS A 323 13.38 12.65 -15.30
C HIS A 323 14.21 13.66 -16.12
N THR A 324 14.85 14.63 -15.46
CA THR A 324 15.74 15.60 -16.11
C THR A 324 16.89 14.89 -16.82
N ASN A 325 17.53 13.92 -16.18
CA ASN A 325 18.56 13.12 -16.81
C ASN A 325 18.06 12.39 -18.07
N GLN A 326 16.83 11.86 -18.04
CA GLN A 326 16.24 11.24 -19.23
C GLN A 326 15.93 12.26 -20.33
N VAL A 327 15.51 13.49 -20.00
CA VAL A 327 15.35 14.57 -21.00
C VAL A 327 16.68 14.81 -21.73
N LEU A 328 17.78 14.94 -21.00
CA LEU A 328 19.11 15.12 -21.58
C LEU A 328 19.49 13.95 -22.49
N ARG A 329 19.26 12.70 -22.05
CA ARG A 329 19.49 11.50 -22.87
C ARG A 329 18.60 11.45 -24.13
N CYS A 330 17.36 11.92 -24.05
CA CYS A 330 16.44 11.96 -25.19
C CYS A 330 16.95 12.88 -26.31
N PHE A 331 17.53 14.04 -25.97
CA PHE A 331 18.18 14.90 -26.96
C PHE A 331 19.41 14.24 -27.59
N GLN A 332 20.28 13.63 -26.78
CA GLN A 332 21.47 12.91 -27.27
C GLN A 332 21.11 11.77 -28.23
N SER A 333 19.99 11.10 -27.98
CA SER A 333 19.53 9.95 -28.77
C SER A 333 18.56 10.33 -29.89
N ARG A 334 18.30 11.64 -30.08
CA ARG A 334 17.34 12.18 -31.05
C ARG A 334 15.99 11.47 -31.00
N VAL A 335 15.42 11.31 -29.81
CA VAL A 335 14.12 10.64 -29.62
C VAL A 335 13.01 11.42 -30.34
N ALA A 336 12.01 10.70 -30.85
CA ALA A 336 10.82 11.31 -31.46
C ALA A 336 10.12 12.24 -30.47
N SER A 337 9.74 13.45 -30.91
CA SER A 337 9.11 14.44 -30.03
C SER A 337 8.17 15.37 -30.79
N THR A 338 7.17 15.89 -30.09
CA THR A 338 6.21 16.88 -30.60
C THR A 338 6.66 18.32 -30.38
N ALA A 339 7.79 18.54 -29.70
CA ALA A 339 8.32 19.87 -29.38
C ALA A 339 8.93 20.54 -30.63
N GLN A 340 8.11 21.23 -31.42
CA GLN A 340 8.50 21.79 -32.73
C GLN A 340 9.70 22.76 -32.69
N HIS A 341 9.88 23.49 -31.58
CA HIS A 341 10.93 24.51 -31.45
C HIS A 341 12.35 23.93 -31.37
N VAL A 342 12.47 22.69 -30.88
CA VAL A 342 13.76 22.02 -30.64
C VAL A 342 13.85 20.67 -31.35
N SER A 343 12.99 20.45 -32.33
CA SER A 343 12.96 19.23 -33.17
C SER A 343 13.12 19.57 -34.65
N ASP A 344 13.63 18.62 -35.44
CA ASP A 344 13.70 18.70 -36.90
C ASP A 344 12.36 18.38 -37.60
N GLY A 345 11.26 18.44 -36.84
CA GLY A 345 9.90 18.13 -37.31
C GLY A 345 9.45 16.72 -36.92
N THR A 346 10.38 15.82 -36.60
CA THR A 346 10.06 14.45 -36.14
C THR A 346 10.87 14.03 -34.91
N HIS A 347 12.13 14.43 -34.83
CA HIS A 347 13.06 14.03 -33.77
C HIS A 347 13.70 15.25 -33.11
N LEU A 348 14.06 15.10 -31.83
CA LEU A 348 14.81 16.13 -31.10
C LEU A 348 16.13 16.43 -31.82
N ASN A 349 16.48 17.71 -31.89
CA ASN A 349 17.64 18.19 -32.62
C ASN A 349 18.48 19.12 -31.72
N VAL A 350 19.74 18.74 -31.52
CA VAL A 350 20.67 19.42 -30.60
C VAL A 350 21.10 20.80 -31.13
N ASP A 351 21.21 20.98 -32.45
CA ASP A 351 21.58 22.27 -33.05
C ASP A 351 20.46 23.30 -32.90
N LYS A 352 19.21 22.87 -33.07
CA LYS A 352 18.04 23.70 -32.78
C LYS A 352 17.91 24.03 -31.30
N LEU A 353 18.28 23.09 -30.42
CA LEU A 353 18.35 23.37 -29.00
C LEU A 353 19.39 24.45 -28.72
N ARG A 354 20.59 24.38 -29.31
CA ARG A 354 21.62 25.41 -29.15
C ARG A 354 21.13 26.80 -29.54
N ALA A 355 20.44 26.91 -30.67
CA ALA A 355 19.88 28.18 -31.14
C ALA A 355 18.75 28.71 -30.24
N HIS A 356 18.11 27.83 -29.46
CA HIS A 356 17.00 28.18 -28.57
C HIS A 356 17.49 28.50 -27.13
N ASP A 357 18.42 27.68 -26.62
CA ASP A 357 18.94 27.73 -25.26
C ASP A 357 20.35 27.10 -25.24
N GLU A 358 21.37 27.94 -25.18
CA GLU A 358 22.78 27.55 -25.26
C GLU A 358 23.22 26.76 -24.00
N ASP A 359 22.78 27.18 -22.82
CA ASP A 359 23.08 26.52 -21.55
C ASP A 359 22.46 25.13 -21.49
N PHE A 360 21.23 24.98 -22.00
CA PHE A 360 20.59 23.67 -22.09
C PHE A 360 21.32 22.76 -23.08
N HIS A 361 21.76 23.31 -24.20
CA HIS A 361 22.59 22.60 -25.16
C HIS A 361 23.92 22.13 -24.53
N GLU A 362 24.58 22.97 -23.72
CA GLU A 362 25.80 22.60 -23.01
C GLU A 362 25.54 21.45 -22.03
N ALA A 363 24.45 21.51 -21.26
CA ALA A 363 24.05 20.45 -20.34
C ALA A 363 23.77 19.11 -21.07
N VAL A 364 23.20 19.16 -22.27
CA VAL A 364 23.00 17.98 -23.12
C VAL A 364 24.31 17.44 -23.67
N SER A 365 25.19 18.32 -24.15
CA SER A 365 26.39 17.92 -24.91
C SER A 365 27.54 17.49 -24.00
N GLU A 366 27.78 18.26 -22.94
CA GLU A 366 28.90 18.08 -22.03
C GLU A 366 28.48 17.43 -20.70
N GLY A 367 27.22 17.61 -20.31
CA GLY A 367 26.66 17.10 -19.07
C GLY A 367 26.32 18.19 -18.07
N ALA A 368 25.61 17.80 -17.01
CA ALA A 368 25.24 18.67 -15.90
C ALA A 368 26.12 18.39 -14.68
N VAL A 369 26.17 19.34 -13.74
CA VAL A 369 26.84 19.12 -12.44
C VAL A 369 25.93 18.29 -11.54
N TRP A 370 26.46 17.16 -11.05
CA TRP A 370 25.77 16.21 -10.17
C TRP A 370 26.45 16.14 -8.81
N ARG A 371 25.65 15.94 -7.77
CA ARG A 371 26.15 15.44 -6.49
C ARG A 371 26.21 13.91 -6.52
N VAL A 372 27.42 13.38 -6.51
CA VAL A 372 27.72 11.95 -6.61
C VAL A 372 27.99 11.39 -5.23
N VAL A 373 27.30 10.31 -4.88
CA VAL A 373 27.51 9.55 -3.65
C VAL A 373 28.30 8.29 -3.97
N SER A 374 29.34 8.02 -3.19
CA SER A 374 30.14 6.82 -3.40
C SER A 374 29.34 5.54 -3.15
N GLN A 375 29.59 4.51 -3.96
CA GLN A 375 28.98 3.17 -3.84
C GLN A 375 29.12 2.56 -2.43
N ALA A 376 30.16 2.94 -1.68
CA ALA A 376 30.40 2.46 -0.33
C ALA A 376 29.28 2.85 0.65
N VAL A 377 28.58 3.97 0.40
CA VAL A 377 27.51 4.46 1.26
C VAL A 377 26.29 3.55 1.23
N PRO A 378 25.62 3.29 0.09
CA PRO A 378 24.46 2.38 0.07
C PRO A 378 24.83 0.91 0.34
N GLN A 379 26.05 0.47 0.00
CA GLN A 379 26.53 -0.87 0.40
C GLN A 379 26.59 -1.03 1.91
N ARG A 380 27.00 0.02 2.63
CA ARG A 380 27.06 0.00 4.10
C ARG A 380 25.73 0.38 4.76
N PHE A 381 24.96 1.27 4.15
CA PHE A 381 23.72 1.84 4.67
C PHE A 381 22.60 1.74 3.63
N PRO A 382 21.98 0.55 3.45
CA PRO A 382 21.00 0.33 2.38
C PRO A 382 19.77 1.25 2.41
N SER A 383 19.39 1.77 3.59
CA SER A 383 18.28 2.70 3.77
C SER A 383 18.54 4.11 3.20
N PHE A 384 19.81 4.46 2.92
CA PHE A 384 20.19 5.77 2.43
C PHE A 384 19.43 6.18 1.16
N CYS A 385 19.40 5.30 0.15
CA CYS A 385 18.79 5.62 -1.15
C CYS A 385 17.30 5.96 -1.03
N ALA A 386 16.55 5.21 -0.21
CA ALA A 386 15.13 5.44 0.01
C ALA A 386 14.85 6.76 0.76
N LEU A 387 15.67 7.08 1.77
CA LEU A 387 15.56 8.33 2.52
C LEU A 387 15.98 9.55 1.69
N ALA A 388 17.05 9.44 0.91
CA ALA A 388 17.52 10.48 0.01
C ALA A 388 16.48 10.81 -1.08
N GLN A 389 15.86 9.79 -1.66
CA GLN A 389 14.74 9.99 -2.59
C GLN A 389 13.52 10.62 -1.90
N SER A 390 13.14 10.13 -0.71
CA SER A 390 12.02 10.71 0.03
C SER A 390 12.24 12.20 0.34
N ALA A 391 13.48 12.58 0.70
CA ALA A 391 13.83 13.97 0.97
C ALA A 391 13.79 14.83 -0.30
N ALA A 392 14.26 14.29 -1.42
CA ALA A 392 14.17 14.97 -2.71
C ALA A 392 12.72 15.21 -3.15
N ASN A 393 11.83 14.24 -2.92
CA ASN A 393 10.39 14.40 -3.19
C ASN A 393 9.75 15.48 -2.30
N ALA A 394 10.18 15.62 -1.04
CA ALA A 394 9.65 16.62 -0.12
C ALA A 394 10.11 18.05 -0.43
N ALA A 395 11.27 18.23 -1.09
CA ALA A 395 11.93 19.51 -1.26
C ALA A 395 11.69 20.21 -2.63
N GLY A 396 11.01 19.55 -3.58
CA GLY A 396 10.98 20.01 -4.98
C GLY A 396 9.68 20.71 -5.41
N HIS A 397 9.78 21.97 -5.84
CA HIS A 397 8.73 22.66 -6.61
C HIS A 397 8.71 22.26 -8.10
N LEU A 398 9.84 21.80 -8.65
CA LEU A 398 10.03 21.34 -10.03
C LEU A 398 10.05 19.79 -10.18
N ALA A 399 10.04 19.06 -9.07
CA ALA A 399 10.05 17.59 -9.09
C ALA A 399 8.67 17.04 -9.48
N ARG A 400 8.64 15.95 -10.26
CA ARG A 400 7.37 15.30 -10.63
C ARG A 400 6.74 14.65 -9.39
N GLU A 401 5.52 15.09 -9.07
CA GLU A 401 4.74 14.69 -7.89
C GLU A 401 4.52 13.18 -7.79
N GLU A 402 4.44 12.66 -6.56
CA GLU A 402 4.10 11.26 -6.24
C GLU A 402 2.67 10.92 -6.68
N SER A 403 2.51 9.89 -7.52
CA SER A 403 1.20 9.44 -8.00
C SER A 403 0.50 8.52 -7.00
N GLU A 404 -0.82 8.34 -7.13
CA GLU A 404 -1.58 7.44 -6.26
C GLU A 404 -1.11 5.98 -6.38
N LEU A 405 -0.71 5.52 -7.58
CA LEU A 405 -0.13 4.18 -7.76
C LEU A 405 1.26 4.04 -7.13
N HIS A 406 2.07 5.11 -7.17
CA HIS A 406 3.34 5.16 -6.44
C HIS A 406 3.09 5.07 -4.92
N LEU A 407 2.07 5.74 -4.40
CA LEU A 407 1.67 5.60 -2.99
C LEU A 407 1.18 4.19 -2.64
N CYS A 408 0.41 3.51 -3.51
CA CYS A 408 0.06 2.10 -3.33
C CYS A 408 1.31 1.21 -3.19
N ARG A 409 2.33 1.41 -4.04
CA ARG A 409 3.59 0.65 -3.92
C ARG A 409 4.28 0.92 -2.60
N LYS A 410 4.36 2.19 -2.18
CA LYS A 410 4.97 2.58 -0.91
C LYS A 410 4.26 1.94 0.28
N ILE A 411 2.92 1.91 0.25
CA ILE A 411 2.11 1.20 1.24
C ILE A 411 2.44 -0.29 1.23
N HIS A 412 2.45 -0.94 0.07
CA HIS A 412 2.73 -2.38 -0.06
C HIS A 412 4.12 -2.73 0.49
N ALA A 413 5.15 -1.96 0.14
CA ALA A 413 6.51 -2.17 0.62
C ALA A 413 6.62 -2.01 2.14
N GLU A 414 5.96 -0.99 2.70
CA GLU A 414 5.97 -0.75 4.15
C GLU A 414 5.18 -1.82 4.92
N VAL A 415 4.06 -2.30 4.38
CA VAL A 415 3.32 -3.44 4.95
C VAL A 415 4.19 -4.69 4.96
N ALA A 416 4.82 -5.04 3.84
CA ALA A 416 5.72 -6.19 3.76
C ALA A 416 6.90 -6.06 4.74
N ARG A 417 7.44 -4.85 4.92
CA ARG A 417 8.50 -4.56 5.89
C ARG A 417 8.02 -4.82 7.32
N GLN A 418 6.85 -4.32 7.71
CA GLN A 418 6.29 -4.54 9.05
C GLN A 418 6.01 -6.04 9.30
N GLN A 419 5.49 -6.75 8.30
CA GLN A 419 5.27 -8.19 8.38
C GLN A 419 6.57 -8.98 8.55
N SER A 420 7.63 -8.61 7.82
CA SER A 420 8.95 -9.24 7.99
C SER A 420 9.57 -9.03 9.38
N GLN A 421 9.09 -8.04 10.14
CA GLN A 421 9.50 -7.77 11.52
C GLN A 421 8.65 -8.55 12.55
N GLY A 422 7.88 -9.54 12.10
CA GLY A 422 7.06 -10.39 12.96
C GLY A 422 5.69 -9.80 13.32
N LYS A 423 5.21 -8.80 12.56
CA LYS A 423 3.91 -8.19 12.78
C LYS A 423 2.86 -8.80 11.86
N ASP A 424 2.01 -9.68 12.39
CA ASP A 424 1.00 -10.40 11.61
C ASP A 424 -0.08 -9.48 11.04
N PHE A 425 -0.46 -8.43 11.79
CA PHE A 425 -1.46 -7.45 11.39
C PHE A 425 -0.88 -6.04 11.31
N VAL A 426 -0.97 -5.44 10.13
CA VAL A 426 -0.49 -4.08 9.86
C VAL A 426 -1.69 -3.16 9.70
N ALA A 427 -1.84 -2.21 10.64
CA ALA A 427 -2.86 -1.18 10.59
C ALA A 427 -2.37 0.06 9.83
N TYR A 428 -3.30 0.91 9.39
CA TYR A 428 -2.94 2.16 8.69
C TYR A 428 -1.99 3.04 9.52
N ASN A 429 -2.23 3.16 10.83
CA ASN A 429 -1.38 3.95 11.72
C ASN A 429 0.07 3.45 11.78
N ASP A 430 0.31 2.17 11.50
CA ASP A 430 1.67 1.58 11.53
C ASP A 430 2.51 2.02 10.32
N VAL A 431 1.87 2.32 9.20
CA VAL A 431 2.53 2.67 7.93
C VAL A 431 2.41 4.16 7.60
N LYS A 432 1.44 4.85 8.23
CA LYS A 432 1.06 6.23 7.93
C LYS A 432 2.26 7.18 7.90
N ASP A 433 3.08 7.18 8.94
CA ASP A 433 4.17 8.14 9.06
C ASP A 433 5.29 7.89 8.05
N ALA A 434 5.54 6.62 7.70
CA ALA A 434 6.49 6.25 6.65
C ALA A 434 5.98 6.64 5.25
N VAL A 435 4.71 6.33 4.95
CA VAL A 435 4.08 6.65 3.66
C VAL A 435 3.96 8.16 3.44
N LEU A 436 3.52 8.91 4.47
CA LEU A 436 3.29 10.35 4.39
C LEU A 436 4.53 11.20 4.65
N ARG A 437 5.71 10.59 4.87
CA ARG A 437 6.94 11.30 5.22
C ARG A 437 7.37 12.33 4.18
N SER A 438 7.18 12.01 2.91
CA SER A 438 7.46 12.87 1.75
C SER A 438 6.41 13.97 1.53
N LYS A 439 5.36 14.03 2.37
CA LYS A 439 4.22 14.95 2.25
C LYS A 439 3.57 14.91 0.85
N PRO A 440 3.11 13.73 0.39
CA PRO A 440 2.50 13.60 -0.92
C PRO A 440 1.22 14.43 -1.05
N ARG A 441 0.99 15.02 -2.23
CA ARG A 441 -0.23 15.81 -2.51
C ARG A 441 -1.51 15.01 -2.31
N ALA A 442 -1.50 13.73 -2.68
CA ALA A 442 -2.62 12.81 -2.50
C ALA A 442 -2.72 12.22 -1.08
N ALA A 443 -2.15 12.88 -0.06
CA ALA A 443 -2.21 12.43 1.34
C ALA A 443 -3.64 12.12 1.82
N GLY A 444 -4.65 12.89 1.35
CA GLY A 444 -6.06 12.64 1.66
C GLY A 444 -6.63 11.35 1.07
N THR A 445 -6.06 10.84 -0.03
CA THR A 445 -6.48 9.58 -0.68
C THR A 445 -5.84 8.35 0.00
N VAL A 446 -4.71 8.52 0.69
CA VAL A 446 -3.91 7.41 1.26
C VAL A 446 -4.71 6.40 2.10
N PRO A 447 -5.67 6.79 2.96
CA PRO A 447 -6.50 5.80 3.68
C PRO A 447 -7.26 4.84 2.75
N ALA A 448 -7.82 5.36 1.65
CA ALA A 448 -8.52 4.53 0.66
C ALA A 448 -7.53 3.66 -0.15
N LEU A 449 -6.35 4.20 -0.47
CA LEU A 449 -5.26 3.45 -1.12
C LEU A 449 -4.77 2.30 -0.23
N PHE A 450 -4.71 2.51 1.09
CA PHE A 450 -4.26 1.50 2.05
C PHE A 450 -5.17 0.27 2.00
N VAL A 451 -6.49 0.49 2.08
CA VAL A 451 -7.48 -0.58 1.98
C VAL A 451 -7.40 -1.28 0.62
N PHE A 452 -7.29 -0.51 -0.47
CA PHE A 452 -7.18 -1.07 -1.82
C PHE A 452 -5.93 -1.95 -1.96
N THR A 453 -4.79 -1.45 -1.47
CA THR A 453 -3.49 -2.12 -1.57
C THR A 453 -3.51 -3.45 -0.80
N LEU A 454 -4.05 -3.46 0.42
CA LEU A 454 -4.10 -4.70 1.21
C LEU A 454 -5.00 -5.78 0.59
N ARG A 455 -6.08 -5.37 -0.07
CA ARG A 455 -7.10 -6.30 -0.58
C ARG A 455 -6.83 -6.78 -2.00
N TYR A 456 -6.36 -5.89 -2.87
CA TYR A 456 -6.42 -6.11 -4.31
C TYR A 456 -5.07 -6.10 -5.02
N SER A 457 -3.94 -5.91 -4.31
CA SER A 457 -2.61 -5.88 -4.97
C SER A 457 -2.19 -7.19 -5.65
N GLY A 458 -2.90 -8.29 -5.44
CA GLY A 458 -2.50 -9.63 -5.91
C GLY A 458 -1.70 -10.41 -4.87
N GLY A 459 -2.11 -10.33 -3.60
CA GLY A 459 -1.48 -11.04 -2.48
C GLY A 459 -0.12 -10.46 -2.08
N GLN A 460 0.67 -11.26 -1.35
CA GLN A 460 1.98 -10.87 -0.79
C GLN A 460 3.01 -10.45 -1.86
N ALA A 461 2.90 -11.00 -3.07
CA ALA A 461 3.77 -10.61 -4.18
C ALA A 461 3.39 -9.25 -4.78
N GLY A 462 2.17 -8.75 -4.55
CA GLY A 462 1.69 -7.50 -5.15
C GLY A 462 1.66 -7.51 -6.68
N HIS A 463 1.50 -8.68 -7.31
CA HIS A 463 1.73 -8.85 -8.75
C HIS A 463 0.76 -8.03 -9.64
N LEU A 464 -0.51 -7.86 -9.24
CA LEU A 464 -1.48 -7.05 -9.97
C LEU A 464 -1.14 -5.56 -9.89
N LEU A 465 -0.74 -5.08 -8.71
CA LEU A 465 -0.30 -3.70 -8.52
C LEU A 465 0.95 -3.41 -9.36
N GLN A 466 1.92 -4.32 -9.35
CA GLN A 466 3.12 -4.20 -10.18
C GLN A 466 2.79 -4.17 -11.68
N GLU A 467 1.89 -5.02 -12.16
CA GLU A 467 1.45 -5.04 -13.56
C GLU A 467 0.78 -3.71 -13.95
N THR A 468 -0.19 -3.25 -13.16
CA THR A 468 -0.90 -1.98 -13.40
C THR A 468 0.06 -0.80 -13.40
N GLU A 469 0.96 -0.70 -12.43
CA GLU A 469 1.89 0.40 -12.37
C GLU A 469 2.87 0.39 -13.55
N ARG A 470 3.40 -0.78 -13.94
CA ARG A 470 4.31 -0.89 -15.10
C ARG A 470 3.61 -0.43 -16.38
N PHE A 471 2.36 -0.87 -16.59
CA PHE A 471 1.58 -0.46 -17.76
C PHE A 471 1.28 1.06 -17.73
N VAL A 472 0.73 1.57 -16.63
CA VAL A 472 0.38 3.00 -16.49
C VAL A 472 1.62 3.90 -16.59
N ARG A 473 2.78 3.46 -16.08
CA ARG A 473 4.04 4.21 -16.20
C ARG A 473 4.45 4.43 -17.65
N GLY A 474 4.32 3.41 -18.49
CA GLY A 474 4.70 3.44 -19.90
C GLY A 474 3.63 4.07 -20.80
N GLN A 475 2.34 3.81 -20.53
CA GLN A 475 1.24 4.09 -21.47
C GLN A 475 0.18 5.06 -20.93
N GLY A 476 0.17 5.36 -19.63
CA GLY A 476 -0.90 6.13 -18.97
C GLY A 476 -0.52 7.54 -18.50
N HIS A 477 -1.48 8.20 -17.86
CA HIS A 477 -1.37 9.56 -17.30
C HIS A 477 -0.97 9.52 -15.82
N ASN A 478 0.33 9.37 -15.55
CA ASN A 478 0.87 9.21 -14.19
C ASN A 478 0.62 10.39 -13.22
N SER A 479 0.31 11.59 -13.72
CA SER A 479 -0.06 12.75 -12.91
C SER A 479 -1.55 12.83 -12.58
N ARG A 480 -2.37 11.91 -13.11
CA ARG A 480 -3.80 11.87 -12.82
C ARG A 480 -3.99 11.41 -11.38
N ALA A 481 -4.82 12.15 -10.64
CA ALA A 481 -5.35 11.72 -9.35
C ALA A 481 -6.82 11.35 -9.53
N LEU A 482 -7.17 10.12 -9.16
CA LEU A 482 -8.55 9.62 -9.17
C LEU A 482 -9.30 10.06 -7.90
N GLY A 483 -8.59 10.27 -6.80
CA GLY A 483 -9.15 10.73 -5.53
C GLY A 483 -9.76 9.61 -4.67
N PRO A 484 -10.12 9.94 -3.41
CA PRO A 484 -10.58 8.97 -2.42
C PRO A 484 -11.86 8.27 -2.85
N ASP A 485 -12.82 9.01 -3.42
CA ASP A 485 -14.11 8.45 -3.84
C ASP A 485 -13.95 7.25 -4.78
N VAL A 486 -13.07 7.36 -5.79
CA VAL A 486 -12.85 6.29 -6.77
C VAL A 486 -12.29 5.04 -6.10
N PHE A 487 -11.28 5.18 -5.24
CA PHE A 487 -10.72 4.06 -4.50
C PHE A 487 -11.70 3.48 -3.47
N GLU A 488 -12.54 4.30 -2.85
CA GLU A 488 -13.62 3.83 -1.98
C GLU A 488 -14.67 3.02 -2.75
N ALA A 489 -15.04 3.42 -3.97
CA ALA A 489 -15.89 2.59 -4.83
C ALA A 489 -15.23 1.27 -5.23
N LEU A 490 -13.93 1.29 -5.50
CA LEU A 490 -13.18 0.05 -5.77
C LEU A 490 -13.09 -0.83 -4.53
N ASN A 491 -13.15 -0.26 -3.33
CA ASN A 491 -13.06 -1.00 -2.07
C ASN A 491 -14.35 -1.72 -1.64
N VAL A 492 -15.47 -1.54 -2.36
CA VAL A 492 -16.73 -2.23 -2.09
C VAL A 492 -16.55 -3.74 -2.17
N GLU A 493 -16.96 -4.44 -1.10
CA GLU A 493 -16.85 -5.90 -0.97
C GLU A 493 -17.92 -6.62 -1.80
N SER A 494 -17.50 -7.68 -2.49
CA SER A 494 -18.35 -8.67 -3.15
C SER A 494 -18.34 -9.98 -2.34
N ARG A 495 -19.45 -10.73 -2.30
CA ARG A 495 -19.55 -11.99 -1.55
C ARG A 495 -18.68 -13.07 -2.22
N GLY A 496 -17.68 -13.64 -1.52
CA GLY A 496 -16.84 -14.76 -1.98
C GLY A 496 -15.31 -14.48 -1.97
N ARG A 497 -14.46 -15.49 -2.23
CA ARG A 497 -13.02 -15.29 -2.51
C ARG A 497 -12.89 -14.50 -3.81
N ASP A 498 -12.40 -13.27 -3.75
CA ASP A 498 -12.59 -12.22 -4.77
C ASP A 498 -11.98 -12.54 -6.16
N PRO A 499 -12.77 -12.99 -7.15
CA PRO A 499 -12.34 -13.14 -8.54
C PRO A 499 -12.27 -11.78 -9.26
N GLN A 500 -12.73 -10.70 -8.61
CA GLN A 500 -12.81 -9.36 -9.18
C GLN A 500 -11.62 -8.45 -8.82
N ALA A 501 -10.59 -8.95 -8.15
CA ALA A 501 -9.35 -8.18 -7.97
C ALA A 501 -8.74 -7.81 -9.33
N GLN A 502 -8.67 -8.76 -10.27
CA GLN A 502 -8.23 -8.50 -11.64
C GLN A 502 -9.12 -7.45 -12.33
N LEU A 503 -10.45 -7.52 -12.16
CA LEU A 503 -11.39 -6.55 -12.73
C LEU A 503 -11.14 -5.13 -12.19
N ARG A 504 -10.85 -4.97 -10.89
CA ARG A 504 -10.50 -3.66 -10.31
C ARG A 504 -9.24 -3.09 -10.92
N HIS A 505 -8.23 -3.92 -11.16
CA HIS A 505 -7.02 -3.51 -11.88
C HIS A 505 -7.31 -3.15 -13.34
N MET A 506 -8.18 -3.87 -14.04
CA MET A 506 -8.65 -3.48 -15.40
C MET A 506 -9.32 -2.10 -15.40
N ILE A 507 -10.13 -1.80 -14.38
CA ILE A 507 -10.75 -0.48 -14.21
C ILE A 507 -9.68 0.60 -14.00
N LEU A 508 -8.62 0.32 -13.23
CA LEU A 508 -7.50 1.24 -13.07
C LEU A 508 -6.73 1.47 -14.38
N HIS A 509 -6.50 0.42 -15.18
CA HIS A 509 -5.90 0.56 -16.52
C HIS A 509 -6.72 1.54 -17.36
N PHE A 510 -8.05 1.38 -17.40
CA PHE A 510 -8.95 2.31 -18.09
C PHE A 510 -8.87 3.72 -17.49
N ALA A 511 -8.97 3.84 -16.16
CA ALA A 511 -9.02 5.12 -15.45
C ALA A 511 -7.76 5.98 -15.64
N TYR A 512 -6.58 5.34 -15.74
CA TYR A 512 -5.31 6.05 -15.91
C TYR A 512 -4.89 6.26 -17.36
N THR A 513 -5.46 5.53 -18.33
CA THR A 513 -4.97 5.53 -19.72
C THR A 513 -5.85 6.34 -20.67
N VAL A 514 -7.16 6.38 -20.44
CA VAL A 514 -8.08 7.12 -21.32
C VAL A 514 -7.82 8.63 -21.23
N GLU A 515 -7.77 9.34 -22.36
CA GLU A 515 -7.48 10.78 -22.41
C GLU A 515 -8.47 11.63 -21.57
N ASP A 516 -9.77 11.34 -21.69
CA ASP A 516 -10.81 12.03 -20.92
C ASP A 516 -10.84 11.53 -19.47
N ALA A 517 -10.36 12.35 -18.53
CA ALA A 517 -10.35 12.04 -17.11
C ALA A 517 -11.76 11.83 -16.50
N ARG A 518 -12.83 12.26 -17.18
CA ARG A 518 -14.23 12.08 -16.74
C ARG A 518 -14.90 10.85 -17.35
N ALA A 519 -14.15 10.07 -18.15
CA ALA A 519 -14.66 8.88 -18.82
C ALA A 519 -15.21 7.84 -17.84
N LEU A 520 -14.57 7.70 -16.68
CA LEU A 520 -14.97 6.81 -15.60
C LEU A 520 -15.67 7.60 -14.49
N THR A 521 -16.87 7.17 -14.10
CA THR A 521 -17.61 7.73 -12.97
C THR A 521 -17.79 6.72 -11.85
N MET A 522 -18.12 7.21 -10.65
CA MET A 522 -18.46 6.35 -9.51
C MET A 522 -19.61 5.38 -9.79
N THR A 523 -20.57 5.81 -10.61
CA THR A 523 -21.69 4.97 -11.04
C THR A 523 -21.22 3.84 -11.96
N ASP A 524 -20.26 4.13 -12.84
CA ASP A 524 -19.68 3.12 -13.73
C ASP A 524 -18.96 2.02 -12.93
N ILE A 525 -18.17 2.40 -11.92
CA ILE A 525 -17.47 1.44 -11.04
C ILE A 525 -18.48 0.57 -10.30
N LYS A 526 -19.49 1.18 -9.67
CA LYS A 526 -20.55 0.44 -8.96
C LYS A 526 -21.33 -0.49 -9.88
N LYS A 527 -21.56 -0.10 -11.14
CA LYS A 527 -22.20 -0.94 -12.15
C LYS A 527 -21.32 -2.16 -12.48
N LEU A 528 -20.04 -1.94 -12.76
CA LEU A 528 -19.09 -3.02 -13.10
C LEU A 528 -18.92 -4.02 -11.96
N LEU A 529 -18.94 -3.57 -10.71
CA LEU A 529 -18.85 -4.42 -9.53
C LEU A 529 -20.21 -4.96 -9.05
N SER A 530 -21.29 -4.71 -9.79
CA SER A 530 -22.63 -5.18 -9.40
C SER A 530 -22.86 -6.63 -9.83
N PRO A 531 -23.67 -7.42 -9.07
CA PRO A 531 -24.00 -8.79 -9.45
C PRO A 531 -24.64 -8.94 -10.83
N SER A 532 -25.33 -7.89 -11.30
CA SER A 532 -25.94 -7.88 -12.64
C SER A 532 -24.93 -7.96 -13.79
N MET A 533 -23.66 -7.66 -13.52
CA MET A 533 -22.59 -7.68 -14.50
C MET A 533 -21.69 -8.93 -14.39
N ASP A 534 -21.89 -9.81 -13.40
CA ASP A 534 -20.98 -10.93 -13.08
C ASP A 534 -20.67 -11.84 -14.28
N ALA A 535 -21.68 -12.19 -15.08
CA ALA A 535 -21.46 -13.04 -16.26
C ALA A 535 -20.56 -12.34 -17.31
N LYS A 536 -20.77 -11.03 -17.52
CA LYS A 536 -20.00 -10.24 -18.48
C LYS A 536 -18.59 -9.95 -17.97
N THR A 537 -18.45 -9.64 -16.69
CA THR A 537 -17.15 -9.40 -16.05
C THR A 537 -16.34 -10.69 -15.92
N GLY A 538 -16.99 -11.82 -15.64
CA GLY A 538 -16.37 -13.14 -15.68
C GLY A 538 -15.80 -13.48 -17.05
N ARG A 539 -16.54 -13.22 -18.14
CA ARG A 539 -16.05 -13.44 -19.51
C ARG A 539 -14.80 -12.62 -19.83
N VAL A 540 -14.74 -11.33 -19.47
CA VAL A 540 -13.55 -10.51 -19.75
C VAL A 540 -12.33 -10.92 -18.92
N VAL A 541 -12.53 -11.37 -17.68
CA VAL A 541 -11.45 -11.93 -16.86
C VAL A 541 -10.93 -13.22 -17.49
N GLN A 542 -11.81 -14.10 -17.97
CA GLN A 542 -11.41 -15.33 -18.66
C GLN A 542 -10.61 -15.02 -19.94
N ILE A 543 -11.10 -14.12 -20.80
CA ILE A 543 -10.39 -13.70 -22.02
C ILE A 543 -8.99 -13.17 -21.70
N LEU A 544 -8.85 -12.36 -20.64
CA LEU A 544 -7.56 -11.84 -20.23
C LEU A 544 -6.61 -12.97 -19.78
N THR A 545 -7.12 -13.95 -19.02
CA THR A 545 -6.35 -15.13 -18.61
C THR A 545 -5.90 -15.95 -19.82
N ASP A 546 -6.81 -16.24 -20.76
CA ASP A 546 -6.50 -16.97 -21.99
C ASP A 546 -5.40 -16.26 -22.81
N CYS A 547 -5.47 -14.92 -22.92
CA CYS A 547 -4.45 -14.12 -23.59
C CYS A 547 -3.11 -14.11 -22.85
N LYS A 548 -3.12 -14.10 -21.50
CA LYS A 548 -1.90 -14.22 -20.67
C LYS A 548 -1.25 -15.59 -20.85
N ASP A 549 -2.04 -16.66 -20.92
CA ASP A 549 -1.57 -18.02 -21.15
C ASP A 549 -0.98 -18.18 -22.56
N LEU A 550 -1.60 -17.58 -23.58
CA LEU A 550 -1.03 -17.48 -24.93
C LEU A 550 0.33 -16.78 -24.93
N CYS A 551 0.44 -15.64 -24.24
CA CYS A 551 1.72 -14.92 -24.14
C CYS A 551 2.81 -15.80 -23.53
N SER A 552 2.47 -16.54 -22.47
CA SER A 552 3.39 -17.44 -21.78
C SER A 552 3.79 -18.64 -22.66
N LYS A 553 2.81 -19.27 -23.31
CA LYS A 553 2.99 -20.43 -24.19
C LYS A 553 3.88 -20.13 -25.39
N HIS A 554 3.75 -18.93 -25.96
CA HIS A 554 4.50 -18.52 -27.15
C HIS A 554 5.73 -17.65 -26.82
N ALA A 555 6.13 -17.57 -25.55
CA ALA A 555 7.29 -16.81 -25.09
C ALA A 555 7.31 -15.35 -25.60
N VAL A 556 6.15 -14.70 -25.58
CA VAL A 556 6.00 -13.31 -26.03
C VAL A 556 6.89 -12.40 -25.17
N PRO A 557 7.70 -11.50 -25.77
CA PRO A 557 8.52 -10.57 -25.02
C PRO A 557 7.70 -9.77 -24.00
N SER A 558 8.20 -9.67 -22.77
CA SER A 558 7.45 -9.15 -21.62
C SER A 558 6.91 -7.73 -21.82
N HIS A 559 7.66 -6.85 -22.47
CA HIS A 559 7.23 -5.47 -22.76
C HIS A 559 6.09 -5.41 -23.79
N ILE A 560 6.08 -6.32 -24.77
CA ILE A 560 5.02 -6.44 -25.78
C ILE A 560 3.75 -6.99 -25.13
N ALA A 561 3.88 -8.07 -24.35
CA ALA A 561 2.77 -8.65 -23.61
C ALA A 561 2.13 -7.62 -22.65
N LEU A 562 2.95 -6.91 -21.87
CA LEU A 562 2.48 -5.86 -20.95
C LEU A 562 1.65 -4.79 -21.67
N LYS A 563 2.13 -4.31 -22.83
CA LYS A 563 1.45 -3.28 -23.63
C LYS A 563 0.14 -3.80 -24.20
N ALA A 564 0.18 -4.93 -24.92
CA ALA A 564 -0.98 -5.49 -25.60
C ALA A 564 -2.09 -5.89 -24.60
N LEU A 565 -1.72 -6.59 -23.53
CA LEU A 565 -2.67 -7.00 -22.49
C LEU A 565 -3.22 -5.81 -21.71
N GLY A 566 -2.44 -4.76 -21.47
CA GLY A 566 -2.95 -3.56 -20.82
C GLY A 566 -3.99 -2.82 -21.67
N PHE A 567 -3.73 -2.66 -22.98
CA PHE A 567 -4.72 -2.07 -23.89
C PHE A 567 -5.97 -2.95 -24.06
N LEU A 568 -5.81 -4.28 -24.08
CA LEU A 568 -6.94 -5.21 -24.05
C LEU A 568 -7.85 -4.94 -22.83
N GLN A 569 -7.27 -4.75 -21.65
CA GLN A 569 -8.02 -4.41 -20.43
C GLN A 569 -8.79 -3.08 -20.59
N VAL A 570 -8.14 -2.04 -21.11
CA VAL A 570 -8.77 -0.73 -21.38
C VAL A 570 -9.95 -0.90 -22.34
N HIS A 571 -9.77 -1.63 -23.44
CA HIS A 571 -10.80 -1.82 -24.47
C HIS A 571 -11.99 -2.64 -23.95
N MET A 572 -11.74 -3.73 -23.20
CA MET A 572 -12.81 -4.53 -22.60
C MET A 572 -13.66 -3.71 -21.62
N ILE A 573 -13.04 -2.86 -20.79
CA ILE A 573 -13.79 -1.95 -19.90
C ILE A 573 -14.61 -0.93 -20.71
N ALA A 574 -14.06 -0.39 -21.80
CA ALA A 574 -14.78 0.53 -22.68
C ALA A 574 -16.04 -0.11 -23.29
N VAL A 575 -15.94 -1.38 -23.72
CA VAL A 575 -17.07 -2.19 -24.25
C VAL A 575 -18.12 -2.44 -23.16
N LEU A 576 -17.71 -2.89 -21.97
CA LEU A 576 -18.64 -3.16 -20.86
C LEU A 576 -19.40 -1.90 -20.41
N LEU A 577 -18.75 -0.74 -20.46
CA LEU A 577 -19.35 0.55 -20.12
C LEU A 577 -20.10 1.21 -21.30
N GLN A 578 -20.02 0.66 -22.52
CA GLN A 578 -20.63 1.20 -23.74
C GLN A 578 -20.26 2.66 -24.00
N LYS A 579 -19.00 3.03 -23.73
CA LYS A 579 -18.53 4.41 -23.87
C LYS A 579 -18.18 4.71 -25.32
N LYS A 580 -19.20 4.94 -26.17
CA LYS A 580 -19.08 5.12 -27.64
C LYS A 580 -17.97 6.05 -28.15
N LYS A 581 -17.54 7.05 -27.36
CA LYS A 581 -16.43 7.95 -27.73
C LYS A 581 -15.03 7.34 -27.56
N ILE A 582 -14.92 6.29 -26.76
CA ILE A 582 -13.66 5.64 -26.35
C ILE A 582 -13.63 4.18 -26.84
N GLN A 583 -14.81 3.56 -26.93
CA GLN A 583 -15.01 2.20 -27.41
C GLN A 583 -14.59 2.08 -28.88
N LYS A 584 -13.51 1.33 -29.12
CA LYS A 584 -12.97 1.01 -30.45
C LYS A 584 -13.65 -0.21 -31.09
N PHE A 585 -14.12 -1.15 -30.26
CA PHE A 585 -14.67 -2.45 -30.68
C PHE A 585 -16.11 -2.58 -30.19
N ASP A 586 -16.94 -3.33 -30.90
CA ASP A 586 -18.32 -3.55 -30.49
C ASP A 586 -18.41 -4.69 -29.46
N THR A 587 -17.50 -5.66 -29.55
CA THR A 587 -17.45 -6.83 -28.65
C THR A 587 -16.11 -6.98 -27.94
N VAL A 588 -16.10 -7.77 -26.86
CA VAL A 588 -14.87 -8.08 -26.10
C VAL A 588 -13.99 -9.08 -26.82
N ASP A 589 -14.57 -9.95 -27.66
CA ASP A 589 -13.85 -10.91 -28.49
C ASP A 589 -13.10 -10.21 -29.64
N GLU A 590 -13.69 -9.19 -30.28
CA GLU A 590 -12.98 -8.32 -31.23
C GLU A 590 -11.77 -7.62 -30.60
N ALA A 591 -11.91 -7.14 -29.36
CA ALA A 591 -10.79 -6.54 -28.63
C ALA A 591 -9.68 -7.57 -28.37
N ALA A 592 -10.04 -8.83 -28.07
CA ALA A 592 -9.09 -9.92 -27.90
C ALA A 592 -8.40 -10.30 -29.23
N GLU A 593 -9.14 -10.30 -30.33
CA GLU A 593 -8.60 -10.53 -31.67
C GLU A 593 -7.54 -9.47 -32.03
N ASP A 594 -7.83 -8.17 -31.83
CA ASP A 594 -6.88 -7.07 -32.07
C ASP A 594 -5.64 -7.17 -31.16
N CYS A 595 -5.82 -7.60 -29.91
CA CYS A 595 -4.73 -7.83 -28.97
C CYS A 595 -3.77 -8.92 -29.48
N VAL A 596 -4.30 -10.09 -29.87
CA VAL A 596 -3.47 -11.19 -30.38
C VAL A 596 -2.81 -10.82 -31.70
N ASN A 597 -3.52 -10.16 -32.61
CA ASN A 597 -2.95 -9.67 -33.87
C ASN A 597 -1.82 -8.65 -33.64
N THR A 598 -1.97 -7.77 -32.64
CA THR A 598 -0.92 -6.83 -32.23
C THR A 598 0.30 -7.56 -31.68
N ILE A 599 0.11 -8.59 -30.84
CA ILE A 599 1.20 -9.42 -30.33
C ILE A 599 1.95 -10.10 -31.48
N LEU A 600 1.24 -10.74 -32.41
CA LEU A 600 1.85 -11.42 -33.56
C LEU A 600 2.69 -10.46 -34.40
N ARG A 601 2.14 -9.27 -34.70
CA ARG A 601 2.83 -8.24 -35.47
C ARG A 601 4.07 -7.70 -34.75
N ASP A 602 3.89 -7.26 -33.51
CA ASP A 602 4.93 -6.51 -32.79
C ASP A 602 6.05 -7.44 -32.28
N ALA A 603 5.69 -8.66 -31.86
CA ALA A 603 6.67 -9.69 -31.46
C ALA A 603 7.28 -10.45 -32.65
N LYS A 604 6.79 -10.21 -33.88
CA LYS A 604 7.17 -10.94 -35.10
C LYS A 604 7.02 -12.46 -34.93
N LEU A 605 5.95 -12.88 -34.27
CA LEU A 605 5.62 -14.28 -34.02
C LEU A 605 4.53 -14.76 -34.99
N SER A 606 4.42 -16.08 -35.13
CA SER A 606 3.38 -16.73 -35.91
C SER A 606 2.76 -17.87 -35.12
N PHE A 607 1.49 -17.72 -34.73
CA PHE A 607 0.67 -18.78 -34.15
C PHE A 607 -0.82 -18.49 -34.45
N PRO A 608 -1.70 -19.52 -34.46
CA PRO A 608 -3.12 -19.31 -34.73
C PRO A 608 -3.76 -18.35 -33.72
N ASN A 609 -4.49 -17.35 -34.20
CA ASN A 609 -5.27 -16.48 -33.34
C ASN A 609 -6.63 -17.14 -33.02
N PRO A 610 -6.89 -17.54 -31.76
CA PRO A 610 -8.12 -18.25 -31.41
C PRO A 610 -9.38 -17.37 -31.42
N TYR A 611 -9.20 -16.04 -31.47
CA TYR A 611 -10.30 -15.07 -31.58
C TYR A 611 -10.53 -14.61 -33.02
N GLN A 612 -9.75 -15.12 -33.99
CA GLN A 612 -9.88 -14.71 -35.38
C GLN A 612 -11.21 -15.21 -35.97
N HIS A 613 -12.09 -14.28 -36.34
CA HIS A 613 -13.27 -14.62 -37.11
C HIS A 613 -12.84 -15.05 -38.53
N LYS A 614 -13.31 -16.21 -38.99
CA LYS A 614 -13.02 -16.68 -40.36
C LYS A 614 -13.51 -15.63 -41.36
N ALA A 615 -12.59 -15.02 -42.09
CA ALA A 615 -12.93 -14.26 -43.28
C ALA A 615 -13.64 -15.20 -44.25
N SER A 616 -14.95 -15.04 -44.41
CA SER A 616 -15.68 -15.69 -45.50
C SER A 616 -15.16 -15.10 -46.81
N SER A 617 -14.60 -16.00 -47.62
CA SER A 617 -14.27 -15.79 -49.02
C SER A 617 -15.41 -15.10 -49.76
N SER A 618 -15.05 -14.11 -50.58
CA SER A 618 -15.89 -13.42 -51.57
C SER A 618 -16.96 -14.30 -52.21
N SER A 619 -18.22 -13.87 -52.10
CA SER A 619 -19.25 -14.08 -53.12
C SER A 619 -19.78 -12.70 -53.52
N PRO A 620 -20.18 -12.52 -54.78
CA PRO A 620 -20.09 -11.24 -55.48
C PRO A 620 -21.04 -10.19 -54.91
N SER A 621 -20.61 -8.94 -55.04
CA SER A 621 -21.33 -7.72 -54.75
C SER A 621 -22.79 -7.75 -55.23
N GLY A 622 -23.70 -8.17 -54.35
CA GLY A 622 -25.12 -7.93 -54.45
C GLY A 622 -25.46 -6.66 -53.67
N LYS A 623 -25.88 -5.60 -54.37
CA LYS A 623 -26.60 -4.50 -53.73
C LYS A 623 -27.84 -5.09 -53.04
N THR A 624 -27.86 -5.15 -51.71
CA THR A 624 -29.08 -5.52 -50.97
C THR A 624 -29.34 -4.57 -49.80
N GLY A 625 -30.32 -3.70 -50.01
CA GLY A 625 -31.42 -3.40 -49.09
C GLY A 625 -31.10 -2.86 -47.70
N LYS A 626 -31.34 -1.56 -47.51
CA LYS A 626 -31.28 -0.79 -46.25
C LYS A 626 -32.11 -1.29 -45.05
N ASN A 627 -32.75 -2.47 -45.04
CA ASN A 627 -33.73 -2.80 -43.98
C ASN A 627 -33.38 -4.00 -43.07
N ASP A 628 -32.21 -4.65 -43.18
CA ASP A 628 -31.86 -5.75 -42.24
C ASP A 628 -31.46 -5.22 -40.84
N GLN A 629 -30.78 -4.07 -40.78
CA GLN A 629 -30.44 -3.40 -39.51
C GLN A 629 -31.66 -2.90 -38.72
N ALA A 630 -32.78 -2.57 -39.39
CA ALA A 630 -33.97 -2.04 -38.75
C ALA A 630 -34.71 -3.09 -37.90
N MET A 631 -34.70 -4.36 -38.35
CA MET A 631 -35.32 -5.49 -37.66
C MET A 631 -34.53 -5.88 -36.40
N VAL A 632 -33.20 -5.93 -36.51
CA VAL A 632 -32.30 -6.16 -35.36
C VAL A 632 -32.41 -5.01 -34.36
N SER A 633 -32.47 -3.76 -34.84
CA SER A 633 -32.68 -2.59 -33.97
C SER A 633 -34.04 -2.57 -33.29
N ALA A 634 -35.06 -3.21 -33.88
CA ALA A 634 -36.38 -3.42 -33.29
C ALA A 634 -36.44 -4.63 -32.32
N GLY A 635 -35.31 -5.33 -32.14
CA GLY A 635 -35.15 -6.44 -31.19
C GLY A 635 -35.42 -7.83 -31.76
N PHE A 636 -35.54 -8.02 -33.07
CA PHE A 636 -35.76 -9.36 -33.64
C PHE A 636 -34.48 -9.91 -34.24
N ASP A 637 -34.15 -11.17 -33.91
CA ASP A 637 -32.97 -11.88 -34.40
C ASP A 637 -33.34 -13.23 -35.02
N ILE A 638 -32.47 -13.75 -35.90
CA ILE A 638 -32.63 -15.08 -36.49
C ILE A 638 -32.51 -16.14 -35.38
N GLY A 639 -33.46 -17.07 -35.34
CA GLY A 639 -33.58 -18.09 -34.30
C GLY A 639 -34.48 -17.70 -33.12
N GLN A 640 -34.95 -16.45 -33.07
CA GLN A 640 -35.83 -15.96 -32.01
C GLN A 640 -37.25 -16.51 -32.16
N ASP A 641 -37.84 -16.95 -31.04
CA ASP A 641 -39.27 -17.27 -30.97
C ASP A 641 -40.10 -15.98 -30.89
N VAL A 642 -41.13 -15.90 -31.72
CA VAL A 642 -42.01 -14.74 -31.87
C VAL A 642 -43.47 -15.17 -31.81
N LEU A 643 -44.32 -14.29 -31.30
CA LEU A 643 -45.75 -14.47 -31.16
C LEU A 643 -46.50 -13.39 -31.95
N ARG A 644 -47.42 -13.79 -32.83
CA ARG A 644 -48.33 -12.87 -33.52
C ARG A 644 -49.42 -12.40 -32.57
N LYS A 645 -49.66 -11.10 -32.49
CA LYS A 645 -50.62 -10.50 -31.54
C LYS A 645 -52.08 -10.79 -31.88
N SER A 646 -52.42 -10.94 -33.16
CA SER A 646 -53.82 -11.12 -33.60
C SER A 646 -54.41 -12.47 -33.19
N ASP A 647 -53.61 -13.54 -33.21
CA ASP A 647 -54.07 -14.91 -33.00
C ASP A 647 -53.18 -15.74 -32.07
N SER A 648 -52.16 -15.12 -31.46
CA SER A 648 -51.18 -15.79 -30.60
C SER A 648 -50.43 -16.94 -31.28
N ALA A 649 -50.31 -16.91 -32.62
CA ALA A 649 -49.52 -17.89 -33.35
C ALA A 649 -48.05 -17.77 -32.96
N LYS A 650 -47.44 -18.91 -32.58
CA LYS A 650 -46.02 -19.02 -32.24
C LYS A 650 -45.23 -19.39 -33.48
N ALA A 651 -44.14 -18.68 -33.73
CA ALA A 651 -43.26 -18.94 -34.85
C ALA A 651 -41.81 -18.72 -34.47
N LYS A 652 -40.88 -19.36 -35.18
CA LYS A 652 -39.45 -19.13 -35.03
C LYS A 652 -38.89 -18.43 -36.26
N ILE A 653 -38.15 -17.35 -36.07
CA ILE A 653 -37.51 -16.65 -37.19
C ILE A 653 -36.41 -17.55 -37.76
N GLN A 654 -36.53 -17.98 -39.02
CA GLN A 654 -35.51 -18.77 -39.71
C GLN A 654 -34.59 -17.92 -40.58
N ALA A 655 -35.13 -16.89 -41.22
CA ALA A 655 -34.36 -15.96 -42.02
C ALA A 655 -35.02 -14.58 -41.99
N MET A 656 -34.20 -13.54 -42.08
CA MET A 656 -34.67 -12.16 -42.23
C MET A 656 -34.07 -11.56 -43.49
N SER A 657 -34.81 -10.64 -44.08
CA SER A 657 -34.36 -9.81 -45.17
C SER A 657 -34.99 -8.43 -45.03
N ALA A 658 -34.54 -7.51 -45.89
CA ALA A 658 -35.04 -6.16 -45.89
C ALA A 658 -36.55 -6.01 -46.19
N THR A 659 -37.17 -6.99 -46.82
CA THR A 659 -38.59 -6.95 -47.22
C THR A 659 -39.43 -7.95 -46.46
N ASP A 660 -38.88 -9.13 -46.15
CA ASP A 660 -39.62 -10.27 -45.63
C ASP A 660 -38.84 -11.00 -44.53
N VAL A 661 -39.57 -11.50 -43.55
CA VAL A 661 -39.14 -12.38 -42.46
C VAL A 661 -39.71 -13.76 -42.73
N THR A 662 -38.84 -14.76 -42.81
CA THR A 662 -39.23 -16.16 -42.97
C THR A 662 -39.38 -16.79 -41.58
N LEU A 663 -40.58 -17.29 -41.31
CA LEU A 663 -40.99 -17.86 -40.04
C LEU A 663 -41.26 -19.35 -40.18
N LEU A 664 -40.82 -20.13 -39.21
CA LEU A 664 -41.26 -21.49 -39.02
C LEU A 664 -42.44 -21.49 -38.06
N VAL A 665 -43.65 -21.75 -38.57
CA VAL A 665 -44.88 -21.88 -37.78
C VAL A 665 -45.22 -23.36 -37.72
N GLY A 666 -44.92 -24.02 -36.60
CA GLY A 666 -45.04 -25.49 -36.52
C GLY A 666 -44.04 -26.19 -37.43
N LYS A 667 -44.52 -26.85 -38.51
CA LYS A 667 -43.68 -27.49 -39.54
C LYS A 667 -43.62 -26.70 -40.85
N ASP A 668 -44.42 -25.65 -40.98
CA ASP A 668 -44.55 -24.89 -42.22
C ASP A 668 -43.66 -23.64 -42.21
N VAL A 669 -43.03 -23.38 -43.35
CA VAL A 669 -42.18 -22.21 -43.55
C VAL A 669 -43.01 -21.13 -44.25
N VAL A 670 -43.25 -20.02 -43.58
CA VAL A 670 -44.12 -18.92 -44.03
C VAL A 670 -43.29 -17.63 -44.15
N LYS A 671 -43.40 -16.92 -45.28
CA LYS A 671 -42.81 -15.59 -45.45
C LYS A 671 -43.81 -14.50 -45.06
N VAL A 672 -43.38 -13.57 -44.20
CA VAL A 672 -44.19 -12.47 -43.69
C VAL A 672 -43.44 -11.16 -43.94
N PRO A 673 -44.09 -10.09 -44.44
CA PRO A 673 -43.41 -8.82 -44.67
C PRO A 673 -42.78 -8.23 -43.39
N ALA A 674 -41.54 -7.75 -43.47
CA ALA A 674 -40.79 -7.16 -42.34
C ALA A 674 -41.52 -5.95 -41.72
N LYS A 675 -42.31 -5.21 -42.51
CA LYS A 675 -43.14 -4.10 -42.02
C LYS A 675 -44.11 -4.52 -40.91
N ASN A 676 -44.58 -5.76 -40.90
CA ASN A 676 -45.52 -6.26 -39.90
C ASN A 676 -44.85 -6.42 -38.52
N PHE A 677 -43.54 -6.71 -38.50
CA PHE A 677 -42.75 -6.76 -37.27
C PHE A 677 -42.45 -5.36 -36.74
N LEU A 678 -42.08 -4.44 -37.63
CA LEU A 678 -41.85 -3.03 -37.28
C LEU A 678 -43.14 -2.30 -36.84
N ALA A 679 -44.30 -2.72 -37.37
CA ALA A 679 -45.62 -2.26 -36.92
C ALA A 679 -46.06 -2.89 -35.59
N GLY A 680 -45.28 -3.82 -35.03
CA GLY A 680 -45.54 -4.46 -33.75
C GLY A 680 -46.65 -5.51 -33.77
N GLU A 681 -46.98 -6.09 -34.93
CA GLU A 681 -47.93 -7.20 -35.06
C GLU A 681 -47.36 -8.51 -34.49
N TRP A 682 -46.03 -8.62 -34.45
CA TRP A 682 -45.29 -9.72 -33.84
C TRP A 682 -44.50 -9.22 -32.62
N LYS A 683 -44.39 -10.03 -31.58
CA LYS A 683 -43.61 -9.73 -30.36
C LYS A 683 -42.67 -10.88 -30.01
N GLN A 684 -41.56 -10.58 -29.35
CA GLN A 684 -40.69 -11.62 -28.80
C GLN A 684 -41.46 -12.51 -27.82
N PHE A 685 -41.22 -13.81 -27.90
CA PHE A 685 -41.76 -14.81 -27.01
C PHE A 685 -40.61 -15.68 -26.49
N THR A 686 -40.51 -15.86 -25.19
CA THR A 686 -39.54 -16.80 -24.59
C THR A 686 -40.35 -17.92 -23.96
N ALA A 687 -40.17 -19.15 -24.45
CA ALA A 687 -40.82 -20.31 -23.85
C ALA A 687 -40.26 -20.54 -22.44
N LYS A 688 -41.14 -20.89 -21.48
CA LYS A 688 -40.71 -21.43 -20.18
C LYS A 688 -39.99 -22.75 -20.43
N ALA A 689 -38.80 -22.93 -19.84
CA ALA A 689 -38.03 -24.16 -19.96
C ALA A 689 -38.81 -25.37 -19.39
N GLU A 690 -38.68 -26.52 -20.06
CA GLU A 690 -39.27 -27.79 -19.63
C GLU A 690 -38.61 -28.32 -18.36
N ALA A 691 -39.43 -28.93 -17.49
CA ALA A 691 -38.98 -29.48 -16.22
C ALA A 691 -38.08 -30.70 -16.47
N LEU A 692 -36.79 -30.55 -16.20
CA LEU A 692 -35.86 -31.68 -16.10
C LEU A 692 -36.17 -32.45 -14.81
N ALA A 693 -36.38 -33.76 -14.93
CA ALA A 693 -36.51 -34.64 -13.78
C ALA A 693 -35.14 -34.77 -13.09
N VAL A 694 -34.99 -34.08 -11.96
CA VAL A 694 -33.87 -34.24 -11.03
C VAL A 694 -34.12 -35.52 -10.23
N PRO A 695 -33.11 -36.36 -9.93
CA PRO A 695 -33.27 -37.48 -9.00
C PRO A 695 -33.67 -36.93 -7.62
N PHE A 696 -34.99 -36.87 -7.40
CA PHE A 696 -35.61 -36.16 -6.29
C PHE A 696 -35.03 -36.58 -4.95
N LEU A 697 -34.83 -37.89 -4.77
CA LEU A 697 -34.29 -38.47 -3.55
C LEU A 697 -32.89 -37.94 -3.24
N GLU A 698 -31.99 -37.84 -4.22
CA GLU A 698 -30.63 -37.32 -4.03
C GLU A 698 -30.62 -35.80 -3.82
N SER A 699 -31.61 -35.09 -4.38
CA SER A 699 -31.80 -33.66 -4.19
C SER A 699 -32.60 -33.27 -2.94
N LEU A 700 -33.02 -34.25 -2.13
CA LEU A 700 -33.71 -33.96 -0.88
C LEU A 700 -32.80 -33.11 0.02
N PRO A 701 -33.35 -32.12 0.75
CA PRO A 701 -32.57 -31.30 1.67
C PRO A 701 -31.71 -32.14 2.62
N VAL A 702 -32.20 -33.28 3.11
CA VAL A 702 -31.45 -34.19 4.01
C VAL A 702 -30.10 -34.67 3.44
N ASN A 703 -29.95 -34.73 2.12
CA ASN A 703 -28.70 -35.15 1.48
C ASN A 703 -27.75 -33.98 1.18
N SER A 704 -28.19 -32.74 1.41
CA SER A 704 -27.36 -31.55 1.27
C SER A 704 -26.45 -31.35 2.48
N LEU A 705 -25.17 -31.09 2.21
CA LEU A 705 -24.20 -30.66 3.23
C LEU A 705 -24.70 -29.47 4.05
N ASP A 706 -25.35 -28.49 3.42
CA ASP A 706 -25.87 -27.30 4.13
C ASP A 706 -26.96 -27.65 5.15
N PHE A 707 -27.79 -28.66 4.83
CA PHE A 707 -28.86 -29.13 5.71
C PHE A 707 -28.31 -29.97 6.86
N GLU A 708 -27.35 -30.86 6.58
CA GLU A 708 -26.61 -31.60 7.62
C GLU A 708 -25.90 -30.64 8.58
N ILE A 709 -25.25 -29.59 8.06
CA ILE A 709 -24.67 -28.52 8.89
C ILE A 709 -25.73 -27.83 9.75
N GLN A 710 -26.94 -27.57 9.24
CA GLN A 710 -28.03 -27.01 10.07
C GLN A 710 -28.52 -28.00 11.13
N LEU A 711 -28.61 -29.30 10.84
CA LEU A 711 -28.96 -30.33 11.82
C LEU A 711 -27.92 -30.40 12.94
N TRP A 712 -26.63 -30.33 12.60
CA TRP A 712 -25.57 -30.26 13.58
C TRP A 712 -25.66 -29.00 14.45
N ARG A 713 -25.93 -27.83 13.86
CA ARG A 713 -26.18 -26.61 14.63
C ARG A 713 -27.37 -26.76 15.58
N ALA A 714 -28.45 -27.41 15.14
CA ALA A 714 -29.62 -27.67 15.97
C ALA A 714 -29.27 -28.58 17.16
N LYS A 715 -28.56 -29.68 16.94
CA LYS A 715 -28.08 -30.58 18.01
C LYS A 715 -27.18 -29.85 19.02
N ILE A 716 -26.28 -29.00 18.55
CA ILE A 716 -25.40 -28.20 19.41
C ILE A 716 -26.22 -27.19 20.23
N LEU A 717 -27.24 -26.55 19.64
CA LEU A 717 -28.15 -25.66 20.36
C LEU A 717 -28.96 -26.41 21.43
N GLU A 718 -29.47 -27.61 21.13
CA GLU A 718 -30.19 -28.44 22.10
C GLU A 718 -29.30 -28.83 23.28
N HIS A 719 -28.07 -29.27 23.00
CA HIS A 719 -27.07 -29.57 24.04
C HIS A 719 -26.73 -28.35 24.90
N MET A 720 -26.42 -27.20 24.28
CA MET A 720 -26.15 -25.96 25.02
C MET A 720 -27.35 -25.53 25.87
N THR A 721 -28.58 -25.72 25.38
CA THR A 721 -29.80 -25.39 26.13
C THR A 721 -29.96 -26.28 27.35
N ALA A 722 -29.65 -27.57 27.23
CA ALA A 722 -29.66 -28.50 28.37
C ALA A 722 -28.58 -28.16 29.40
N GLU A 723 -27.38 -27.81 28.96
CA GLU A 723 -26.28 -27.42 29.85
C GLU A 723 -26.51 -26.08 30.53
N GLU A 724 -27.13 -25.11 29.84
CA GLU A 724 -27.48 -23.80 30.38
C GLU A 724 -28.34 -23.91 31.64
N ALA A 725 -29.22 -24.93 31.74
CA ALA A 725 -30.02 -25.19 32.93
C ALA A 725 -29.16 -25.57 34.17
N THR A 726 -27.95 -26.06 33.96
CA THR A 726 -26.97 -26.35 35.01
C THR A 726 -26.27 -25.07 35.48
N GLY A 727 -25.81 -24.23 34.55
CA GLY A 727 -25.20 -22.93 34.85
C GLY A 727 -26.17 -21.94 35.49
N ALA A 728 -27.43 -21.95 35.04
CA ALA A 728 -28.49 -21.04 35.51
C ALA A 728 -28.69 -21.06 37.03
N LYS A 729 -28.43 -22.18 37.71
CA LYS A 729 -28.50 -22.32 39.17
C LYS A 729 -27.57 -21.37 39.93
N HIS A 730 -26.56 -20.82 39.26
CA HIS A 730 -25.59 -19.90 39.83
C HIS A 730 -25.79 -18.45 39.39
N TYR A 731 -26.62 -18.18 38.38
CA TYR A 731 -26.72 -16.86 37.75
C TYR A 731 -27.33 -15.80 38.67
N ASP A 732 -28.24 -16.18 39.57
CA ASP A 732 -28.79 -15.27 40.59
C ASP A 732 -27.72 -14.72 41.55
N ALA A 733 -26.56 -15.38 41.61
CA ALA A 733 -25.42 -14.96 42.40
C ALA A 733 -24.34 -14.22 41.59
N LEU A 734 -24.65 -13.82 40.35
CA LEU A 734 -23.73 -13.12 39.44
C LEU A 734 -24.27 -11.73 39.05
N GLU A 735 -23.39 -10.74 39.10
CA GLU A 735 -23.62 -9.40 38.57
C GLU A 735 -22.73 -9.15 37.35
N VAL A 736 -23.34 -8.78 36.23
CA VAL A 736 -22.64 -8.54 34.96
C VAL A 736 -22.57 -7.04 34.67
N PHE A 737 -21.36 -6.52 34.54
CA PHE A 737 -21.08 -5.11 34.25
C PHE A 737 -20.52 -4.97 32.84
N LEU A 738 -20.94 -3.92 32.11
CA LEU A 738 -20.45 -3.63 30.76
C LEU A 738 -19.62 -2.34 30.68
N LYS A 739 -19.85 -1.40 31.59
CA LYS A 739 -19.23 -0.07 31.65
C LYS A 739 -19.01 0.34 33.11
N PRO A 740 -17.91 1.04 33.45
CA PRO A 740 -16.81 1.47 32.59
C PRO A 740 -15.90 0.32 32.13
N SER A 741 -16.09 -0.89 32.66
CA SER A 741 -15.33 -2.07 32.26
C SER A 741 -16.20 -3.33 32.28
N LYS A 742 -15.98 -4.25 31.34
CA LYS A 742 -16.66 -5.56 31.28
C LYS A 742 -16.21 -6.41 32.46
N ASP A 743 -17.11 -6.80 33.34
CA ASP A 743 -16.76 -7.54 34.56
C ASP A 743 -17.92 -8.45 34.98
N VAL A 744 -17.60 -9.57 35.61
CA VAL A 744 -18.58 -10.46 36.23
C VAL A 744 -18.18 -10.62 37.68
N ARG A 745 -19.11 -10.31 38.58
CA ARG A 745 -18.87 -10.35 40.03
C ARG A 745 -19.81 -11.33 40.69
N THR A 746 -19.33 -12.00 41.74
CA THR A 746 -20.19 -12.86 42.55
C THR A 746 -20.75 -12.06 43.71
N THR A 747 -22.05 -12.21 44.00
CA THR A 747 -22.69 -11.59 45.18
C THR A 747 -22.47 -12.38 46.46
N LYS A 748 -21.99 -13.63 46.35
CA LYS A 748 -21.63 -14.52 47.45
C LYS A 748 -20.30 -15.23 47.20
N LYS A 749 -19.76 -15.87 48.24
CA LYS A 749 -18.58 -16.74 48.14
C LYS A 749 -18.98 -18.10 47.57
N PHE A 750 -18.09 -18.67 46.76
CA PHE A 750 -18.22 -20.01 46.20
C PHE A 750 -16.99 -20.83 46.58
N ASP A 751 -17.20 -22.08 47.02
CA ASP A 751 -16.11 -23.01 47.26
C ASP A 751 -15.51 -23.53 45.95
N LYS A 752 -14.35 -24.17 46.07
CA LYS A 752 -13.63 -24.76 44.93
C LYS A 752 -14.49 -25.75 44.16
N GLY A 753 -14.89 -25.36 42.95
CA GLY A 753 -15.66 -26.21 42.03
C GLY A 753 -17.15 -26.02 42.02
N MET A 754 -17.62 -25.02 42.77
CA MET A 754 -19.04 -24.82 42.99
C MET A 754 -19.67 -23.75 42.10
N LEU A 755 -18.89 -22.93 41.38
CA LEU A 755 -19.42 -21.96 40.42
C LEU A 755 -19.26 -22.48 39.00
N GLN A 756 -20.39 -22.72 38.32
CA GLN A 756 -20.42 -23.18 36.94
C GLN A 756 -21.10 -22.16 36.01
N ILE A 757 -20.44 -21.84 34.90
CA ILE A 757 -20.96 -20.95 33.85
C ILE A 757 -20.76 -21.64 32.50
N VAL A 758 -21.83 -21.75 31.71
CA VAL A 758 -21.83 -22.46 30.43
C VAL A 758 -21.58 -21.51 29.27
N ALA A 759 -20.87 -21.96 28.23
CA ALA A 759 -20.55 -21.13 27.06
C ALA A 759 -21.70 -21.09 26.04
N SER A 760 -22.90 -20.64 26.43
CA SER A 760 -24.06 -20.65 25.55
C SER A 760 -24.08 -19.46 24.57
N THR A 761 -24.41 -19.73 23.31
CA THR A 761 -24.53 -18.71 22.25
C THR A 761 -25.42 -19.18 21.11
N HIS A 762 -26.04 -18.25 20.39
CA HIS A 762 -26.72 -18.53 19.12
C HIS A 762 -25.77 -18.46 17.91
N ARG A 763 -24.50 -18.09 18.11
CA ARG A 763 -23.50 -17.93 17.04
C ARG A 763 -22.58 -19.15 16.99
N ILE A 764 -23.00 -20.16 16.25
CA ILE A 764 -22.31 -21.43 16.06
C ILE A 764 -21.86 -21.53 14.60
N ASP A 765 -20.55 -21.70 14.41
CA ASP A 765 -19.93 -21.93 13.10
C ASP A 765 -19.32 -23.33 13.06
N LEU A 766 -19.52 -24.04 11.95
CA LEU A 766 -18.82 -25.28 11.64
C LEU A 766 -17.90 -24.98 10.45
N LYS A 767 -16.60 -25.17 10.61
CA LYS A 767 -15.59 -24.90 9.56
C LYS A 767 -14.72 -26.13 9.34
N PRO A 768 -14.23 -26.39 8.12
CA PRO A 768 -13.28 -27.47 7.88
C PRO A 768 -12.08 -27.36 8.84
N ALA A 769 -11.63 -28.50 9.36
CA ALA A 769 -10.56 -28.58 10.35
C ALA A 769 -9.31 -27.78 9.93
N GLY A 770 -8.73 -27.01 10.85
CA GLY A 770 -7.53 -26.19 10.60
C GLY A 770 -7.81 -24.78 10.04
N SER A 771 -9.08 -24.37 10.01
CA SER A 771 -9.47 -23.00 9.67
C SER A 771 -9.09 -22.02 10.80
N SER A 772 -8.64 -20.81 10.45
CA SER A 772 -8.21 -19.81 11.43
C SER A 772 -9.30 -19.51 12.48
N VAL A 773 -8.97 -19.73 13.75
CA VAL A 773 -9.85 -19.47 14.89
C VAL A 773 -9.68 -17.99 15.28
N GLY A 774 -10.69 -17.16 15.01
CA GLY A 774 -10.70 -15.75 15.42
C GLY A 774 -10.94 -15.61 16.93
N SER A 775 -11.79 -14.67 17.35
CA SER A 775 -12.24 -14.54 18.76
C SER A 775 -13.28 -15.62 19.16
N SER A 776 -13.26 -16.77 18.50
CA SER A 776 -14.22 -17.86 18.68
C SER A 776 -13.57 -18.98 19.48
N ILE A 777 -14.35 -19.75 20.23
CA ILE A 777 -13.86 -20.88 21.02
C ILE A 777 -14.17 -22.15 20.26
N CYS A 778 -13.15 -22.98 20.01
CA CYS A 778 -13.36 -24.32 19.47
C CYS A 778 -13.80 -25.26 20.60
N CYS A 779 -14.98 -25.84 20.51
CA CYS A 779 -15.54 -26.73 21.53
C CYS A 779 -15.54 -28.22 21.13
N GLY A 780 -15.13 -28.55 19.90
CA GLY A 780 -15.01 -29.92 19.44
C GLY A 780 -14.99 -30.01 17.92
N THR A 781 -15.06 -31.24 17.41
CA THR A 781 -15.18 -31.52 15.98
C THR A 781 -16.41 -32.36 15.68
N ALA A 782 -16.95 -32.25 14.48
CA ALA A 782 -18.03 -33.07 13.95
C ALA A 782 -17.60 -33.69 12.62
N ASP A 783 -17.88 -34.97 12.43
CA ASP A 783 -17.79 -35.63 11.12
C ASP A 783 -19.12 -35.43 10.39
N ILE A 784 -19.05 -34.76 9.24
CA ILE A 784 -20.20 -34.49 8.38
C ILE A 784 -19.88 -35.05 7.01
N GLN A 785 -20.56 -36.14 6.64
CA GLN A 785 -20.40 -36.82 5.36
C GLN A 785 -18.94 -37.30 5.08
N GLY A 786 -18.17 -37.66 6.11
CA GLY A 786 -16.79 -38.15 5.99
C GLY A 786 -15.72 -37.07 6.08
N GLU A 787 -16.10 -35.81 6.28
CA GLU A 787 -15.20 -34.66 6.42
C GLU A 787 -15.27 -34.08 7.84
N ILE A 788 -14.13 -33.67 8.39
CA ILE A 788 -14.03 -33.18 9.77
C ILE A 788 -14.20 -31.66 9.83
N TYR A 789 -15.16 -31.21 10.64
CA TYR A 789 -15.47 -29.81 10.90
C TYR A 789 -15.16 -29.42 12.35
N ASP A 790 -14.47 -28.31 12.57
CA ASP A 790 -14.31 -27.64 13.86
C ASP A 790 -15.61 -26.92 14.24
N ILE A 791 -16.08 -27.14 15.47
CA ILE A 791 -17.25 -26.47 16.05
C ILE A 791 -16.77 -25.23 16.81
N LEU A 792 -17.15 -24.05 16.32
CA LEU A 792 -16.71 -22.76 16.82
C LEU A 792 -17.88 -21.96 17.41
N LEU A 793 -17.74 -21.56 18.68
CA LEU A 793 -18.70 -20.72 19.39
C LEU A 793 -18.21 -19.28 19.46
N SER A 794 -19.08 -18.31 19.18
CA SER A 794 -18.73 -16.88 19.18
C SER A 794 -19.64 -16.05 20.10
N SER A 795 -19.13 -14.92 20.57
CA SER A 795 -19.86 -14.01 21.47
C SER A 795 -21.21 -13.54 20.90
N CYS A 796 -22.27 -13.71 21.70
CA CYS A 796 -23.63 -13.26 21.40
C CYS A 796 -23.90 -11.77 21.72
N LEU A 797 -22.88 -11.02 22.19
CA LEU A 797 -23.02 -9.59 22.54
C LEU A 797 -23.33 -8.74 21.28
N GLN A 798 -24.54 -8.17 21.21
CA GLN A 798 -24.97 -7.28 20.13
C GLN A 798 -25.16 -5.83 20.61
N GLN A 799 -24.88 -4.85 19.75
CA GLN A 799 -25.14 -3.42 20.00
C GLN A 799 -26.60 -3.04 19.64
N THR A 800 -27.58 -3.67 20.30
CA THR A 800 -29.02 -3.44 20.06
C THR A 800 -29.74 -3.06 21.37
N PRO A 801 -30.95 -2.45 21.32
CA PRO A 801 -31.65 -1.95 22.51
C PRO A 801 -32.13 -3.01 23.51
N LYS A 802 -32.20 -4.30 23.12
CA LYS A 802 -32.33 -5.43 24.05
C LYS A 802 -31.07 -6.30 23.90
N GLN A 803 -30.06 -6.05 24.73
CA GLN A 803 -28.81 -6.81 24.68
C GLN A 803 -29.03 -8.21 25.24
N VAL A 804 -28.73 -9.25 24.45
CA VAL A 804 -28.57 -10.61 24.98
C VAL A 804 -27.22 -10.64 25.68
N LEU A 805 -27.25 -10.70 27.01
CA LEU A 805 -26.08 -10.63 27.88
C LEU A 805 -25.92 -11.96 28.58
N HIS A 806 -24.83 -12.65 28.29
CA HIS A 806 -24.51 -13.91 28.93
C HIS A 806 -23.18 -13.79 29.69
N PRO A 807 -23.10 -14.15 30.99
CA PRO A 807 -21.92 -13.93 31.84
C PRO A 807 -20.61 -14.45 31.24
N PHE A 808 -20.65 -15.63 30.61
CA PHE A 808 -19.47 -16.26 29.99
C PHE A 808 -18.76 -15.33 28.98
N TRP A 809 -19.51 -14.65 28.12
CA TRP A 809 -18.95 -13.79 27.07
C TRP A 809 -18.52 -12.39 27.58
N VAL A 810 -18.67 -12.15 28.89
CA VAL A 810 -18.26 -10.91 29.58
C VAL A 810 -17.06 -11.16 30.51
N LEU A 811 -16.74 -12.42 30.83
CA LEU A 811 -15.56 -12.79 31.60
C LEU A 811 -14.27 -12.30 30.93
N ARG A 812 -13.32 -11.87 31.75
CA ARG A 812 -12.00 -11.49 31.26
C ARG A 812 -11.10 -12.72 31.20
N THR A 813 -10.45 -12.89 30.06
CA THR A 813 -9.32 -13.81 29.89
C THR A 813 -8.05 -13.14 30.41
N SER A 814 -7.19 -13.87 31.11
CA SER A 814 -5.86 -13.41 31.48
C SER A 814 -4.83 -14.51 31.27
N THR A 815 -3.64 -14.14 30.83
CA THR A 815 -2.49 -15.05 30.71
C THR A 815 -1.72 -15.16 32.02
N ASN A 816 -2.01 -14.29 33.01
CA ASN A 816 -1.40 -14.34 34.33
C ASN A 816 -2.20 -15.29 35.23
N VAL A 817 -1.64 -16.47 35.49
CA VAL A 817 -2.24 -17.53 36.32
C VAL A 817 -2.65 -17.02 37.70
N ALA A 818 -1.85 -16.12 38.29
CA ALA A 818 -2.10 -15.57 39.62
C ALA A 818 -3.31 -14.62 39.68
N GLU A 819 -3.77 -14.11 38.55
CA GLU A 819 -4.93 -13.22 38.46
C GLU A 819 -6.24 -13.95 38.12
N CYS A 820 -6.18 -15.25 37.84
CA CYS A 820 -7.30 -16.04 37.40
C CYS A 820 -7.89 -16.85 38.55
N ASN A 821 -9.21 -16.96 38.58
CA ASN A 821 -9.96 -17.74 39.56
C ASN A 821 -11.05 -18.62 38.93
N MET A 822 -11.04 -18.74 37.60
CA MET A 822 -11.88 -19.62 36.80
C MET A 822 -11.04 -20.32 35.72
N GLU A 823 -11.42 -21.55 35.34
CA GLU A 823 -10.71 -22.36 34.34
C GLU A 823 -11.67 -22.85 33.24
N LEU A 824 -11.28 -22.82 31.98
CA LEU A 824 -12.07 -23.44 30.91
C LEU A 824 -11.72 -24.91 30.79
N VAL A 825 -12.71 -25.79 30.95
CA VAL A 825 -12.55 -27.24 30.82
C VAL A 825 -13.22 -27.69 29.52
N VAL A 826 -12.41 -28.04 28.54
CA VAL A 826 -12.88 -28.47 27.21
C VAL A 826 -13.01 -30.00 27.13
N ASN A 827 -12.25 -30.77 27.92
CA ASN A 827 -12.50 -32.19 28.29
C ASN A 827 -11.46 -32.67 29.35
N ALA A 828 -11.73 -33.82 29.98
CA ALA A 828 -10.89 -34.45 31.00
C ALA A 828 -9.50 -34.87 30.48
N GLY A 829 -8.54 -33.93 30.44
CA GLY A 829 -7.16 -34.28 30.11
C GLY A 829 -6.23 -33.12 29.81
N ASP A 830 -6.58 -32.20 28.91
CA ASP A 830 -5.58 -31.27 28.36
C ASP A 830 -6.07 -29.85 28.03
N SER A 831 -5.15 -28.91 28.28
CA SER A 831 -5.11 -27.44 28.00
C SER A 831 -5.95 -26.50 28.88
N LEU A 832 -5.24 -25.66 29.65
CA LEU A 832 -5.75 -24.61 30.55
C LEU A 832 -5.89 -23.26 29.83
N VAL A 833 -7.12 -22.72 29.73
CA VAL A 833 -7.36 -21.28 29.52
C VAL A 833 -7.96 -20.71 30.81
N LEU A 834 -7.33 -19.67 31.35
CA LEU A 834 -7.62 -19.13 32.67
C LEU A 834 -8.42 -17.81 32.58
N TYR A 835 -9.47 -17.70 33.39
CA TYR A 835 -10.44 -16.60 33.41
C TYR A 835 -10.52 -15.93 34.80
N LYS A 836 -10.95 -14.66 34.85
CA LYS A 836 -11.04 -13.83 36.06
C LYS A 836 -12.47 -13.32 36.33
N ALA A 837 -12.97 -13.56 37.54
CA ALA A 837 -14.17 -12.98 38.15
C ALA A 837 -13.80 -12.20 39.43
N ALA A 838 -14.29 -10.98 39.63
CA ALA A 838 -13.92 -10.17 40.79
C ALA A 838 -14.82 -10.46 42.01
N THR A 839 -14.23 -10.71 43.19
CA THR A 839 -14.95 -10.82 44.47
C THR A 839 -15.12 -9.46 45.14
N ALA A 840 -16.30 -9.18 45.69
CA ALA A 840 -16.60 -7.92 46.38
C ALA A 840 -16.11 -7.84 47.85
N ALA A 841 -15.37 -8.83 48.36
CA ALA A 841 -14.84 -8.85 49.72
C ALA A 841 -13.29 -8.91 49.73
N LYS A 842 -12.68 -8.08 50.59
CA LYS A 842 -11.23 -7.80 50.81
C LYS A 842 -10.29 -9.04 50.78
N PRO A 843 -8.97 -8.83 50.53
CA PRO A 843 -8.07 -9.84 49.97
C PRO A 843 -7.85 -10.98 50.95
N VAL A 844 -7.95 -12.21 50.44
CA VAL A 844 -7.57 -13.42 51.15
C VAL A 844 -6.37 -14.01 50.43
N GLU A 845 -5.40 -14.44 51.22
CA GLU A 845 -4.17 -15.12 50.80
C GLU A 845 -4.42 -16.27 49.83
N GLN A 846 -3.35 -16.58 49.10
CA GLN A 846 -3.24 -17.62 48.08
C GLN A 846 -3.97 -18.92 48.45
N SER A 847 -4.55 -19.56 47.42
CA SER A 847 -5.20 -20.88 47.37
C SER A 847 -6.73 -20.92 47.52
N MET A 848 -7.42 -20.68 46.40
CA MET A 848 -8.79 -21.19 46.21
C MET A 848 -9.03 -21.34 44.70
N TRP A 849 -9.01 -22.59 44.21
CA TRP A 849 -9.28 -22.90 42.80
C TRP A 849 -10.78 -23.16 42.60
N VAL A 850 -11.35 -23.18 41.39
CA VAL A 850 -12.75 -23.57 41.16
C VAL A 850 -12.85 -24.46 39.91
N ARG A 851 -13.35 -25.69 40.11
CA ARG A 851 -13.69 -26.74 39.14
C ARG A 851 -14.88 -26.37 38.23
N LEU A 852 -14.72 -26.52 36.91
CA LEU A 852 -15.80 -26.53 35.92
C LEU A 852 -15.87 -27.93 35.30
N THR A 853 -17.03 -28.58 35.35
CA THR A 853 -17.20 -29.92 34.75
C THR A 853 -17.96 -29.83 33.44
N THR A 854 -17.30 -30.18 32.34
CA THR A 854 -17.94 -30.80 31.17
C THR A 854 -17.83 -32.30 31.39
N GLY A 855 -18.92 -32.92 31.85
CA GLY A 855 -18.91 -34.28 32.36
C GLY A 855 -20.19 -35.01 32.05
N SER A 856 -20.16 -35.73 30.92
CA SER A 856 -21.03 -36.85 30.56
C SER A 856 -21.61 -37.58 31.79
N GLN A 857 -22.94 -37.60 31.89
CA GLN A 857 -23.65 -38.74 32.46
C GLN A 857 -24.78 -39.18 31.51
N THR A 858 -24.47 -40.25 30.78
CA THR A 858 -25.35 -41.36 30.37
C THR A 858 -26.65 -41.05 29.60
N ALA A 859 -26.61 -41.25 28.28
CA ALA A 859 -27.51 -42.14 27.54
C ALA A 859 -26.91 -42.46 26.16
N LYS A 860 -27.11 -43.69 25.68
CA LYS A 860 -26.51 -44.30 24.49
C LYS A 860 -26.85 -43.58 23.17
N GLN A 861 -25.92 -43.68 22.19
CA GLN A 861 -25.95 -43.29 20.76
C GLN A 861 -25.72 -41.77 20.53
N ASP A 862 -24.71 -41.27 19.83
CA ASP A 862 -23.80 -41.77 18.79
C ASP A 862 -22.37 -41.21 18.99
N ARG A 863 -21.35 -41.90 18.48
CA ARG A 863 -19.92 -41.66 18.78
C ARG A 863 -19.36 -40.42 18.07
N ILE A 864 -18.87 -39.43 18.82
CA ILE A 864 -17.89 -38.41 18.37
C ILE A 864 -16.50 -38.91 18.79
N ILE A 865 -15.54 -38.97 17.85
CA ILE A 865 -14.13 -39.31 18.11
C ILE A 865 -13.29 -38.05 17.90
N VAL A 866 -12.55 -37.62 18.94
CA VAL A 866 -11.68 -36.44 18.95
C VAL A 866 -10.21 -36.89 18.98
N LEU A 867 -9.38 -36.37 18.07
CA LEU A 867 -7.91 -36.46 18.10
C LEU A 867 -7.34 -35.03 17.93
N ILE A 868 -6.40 -34.61 18.79
CA ILE A 868 -5.72 -33.31 18.74
C ILE A 868 -4.20 -33.50 18.75
N SER A 869 -3.50 -32.73 17.91
CA SER A 869 -2.05 -32.54 17.88
C SER A 869 -1.71 -31.13 18.43
N SER A 870 -0.64 -31.07 19.24
CA SER A 870 -0.17 -29.93 20.05
C SER A 870 0.89 -29.06 19.36
N ASP A 871 0.89 -27.73 19.61
CA ASP A 871 1.94 -26.98 20.35
C ASP A 871 1.70 -25.43 20.33
N PRO A 872 2.01 -24.65 21.40
CA PRO A 872 1.68 -23.22 21.54
C PRO A 872 2.91 -22.28 21.59
N ARG A 873 2.75 -20.98 21.26
CA ARG A 873 3.64 -19.91 21.76
C ARG A 873 2.91 -18.62 22.14
N THR A 874 3.37 -18.10 23.27
CA THR A 874 2.96 -16.92 24.03
C THR A 874 3.54 -15.62 23.46
N GLY A 875 2.83 -14.50 23.64
CA GLY A 875 3.32 -13.14 23.35
C GLY A 875 2.97 -12.16 24.49
N PRO A 876 3.81 -11.14 24.80
CA PRO A 876 3.64 -10.32 26.01
C PRO A 876 2.93 -8.96 25.79
N MET A 877 2.14 -8.60 26.81
CA MET A 877 1.77 -7.28 27.37
C MET A 877 1.36 -6.10 26.46
N ALA A 878 0.08 -5.73 26.51
CA ALA A 878 -0.45 -4.43 26.08
C ALA A 878 -0.56 -3.43 27.26
N LYS A 879 -0.16 -2.18 27.01
CA LYS A 879 -0.34 -0.99 27.87
C LYS A 879 -1.80 -0.47 27.84
N PRO A 880 -2.25 0.36 28.81
CA PRO A 880 -3.66 0.57 29.13
C PRO A 880 -4.38 1.52 28.15
N THR A 881 -5.64 1.21 27.83
CA THR A 881 -6.49 1.96 26.88
C THR A 881 -7.26 3.09 27.57
N GLU A 882 -7.11 4.32 27.07
CA GLU A 882 -7.87 5.50 27.54
C GLU A 882 -9.34 5.47 27.08
N MET A 883 -10.26 5.83 27.99
CA MET A 883 -11.69 6.02 27.74
C MET A 883 -11.96 7.34 27.00
N GLN A 884 -12.64 7.32 25.86
CA GLN A 884 -13.19 8.54 25.24
C GLN A 884 -14.61 8.85 25.74
N GLN A 885 -14.80 10.03 26.34
CA GLN A 885 -16.11 10.62 26.63
C GLN A 885 -16.69 11.29 25.37
N VAL A 886 -18.01 11.20 25.16
CA VAL A 886 -18.72 11.81 24.02
C VAL A 886 -19.86 12.67 24.55
N TRP A 887 -19.99 13.90 24.06
CA TRP A 887 -21.02 14.86 24.45
C TRP A 887 -22.24 14.80 23.53
N ALA A 888 -23.44 14.94 24.12
CA ALA A 888 -24.72 14.92 23.41
C ALA A 888 -25.54 16.18 23.73
N ILE A 889 -25.84 16.98 22.72
CA ILE A 889 -26.69 18.17 22.83
C ILE A 889 -28.15 17.76 22.67
N THR A 890 -28.98 18.27 23.57
CA THR A 890 -30.44 18.15 23.58
C THR A 890 -31.05 19.55 23.71
N GLY A 891 -32.05 19.89 22.90
CA GLY A 891 -32.67 21.22 22.88
C GLY A 891 -32.66 21.88 21.49
N GLY A 892 -33.01 23.16 21.40
CA GLY A 892 -33.21 23.88 20.13
C GLY A 892 -34.41 23.35 19.35
N MET A 893 -34.28 23.20 18.02
CA MET A 893 -35.32 22.57 17.17
C MET A 893 -35.11 21.06 16.99
N LEU A 894 -34.17 20.46 17.73
CA LEU A 894 -34.04 19.01 17.81
C LEU A 894 -35.29 18.46 18.50
N LYS A 895 -36.07 17.62 17.80
CA LYS A 895 -37.18 16.85 18.40
C LYS A 895 -36.62 15.82 19.40
N LYS A 896 -37.22 14.63 19.55
CA LYS A 896 -36.70 13.51 20.39
C LYS A 896 -35.30 12.96 19.97
N LYS A 897 -34.52 13.67 19.14
CA LYS A 897 -33.19 13.26 18.63
C LYS A 897 -32.08 14.00 19.37
N LYS A 898 -30.96 13.33 19.62
CA LYS A 898 -29.76 13.91 20.25
C LYS A 898 -28.72 14.25 19.18
N TRP A 899 -28.06 15.40 19.29
CA TRP A 899 -26.91 15.75 18.46
C TRP A 899 -25.62 15.32 19.16
N LEU A 900 -24.98 14.27 18.63
CA LEU A 900 -23.67 13.82 19.12
C LEU A 900 -22.60 14.73 18.52
N VAL A 901 -21.98 15.56 19.35
CA VAL A 901 -21.00 16.55 18.91
C VAL A 901 -19.60 16.00 18.99
N LYS A 902 -18.78 16.40 18.01
CA LYS A 902 -17.33 16.25 18.11
C LYS A 902 -16.82 17.37 19.00
N THR A 903 -16.13 17.00 20.06
CA THR A 903 -15.55 17.94 21.01
C THR A 903 -14.03 17.87 21.01
N LYS A 904 -13.39 19.00 21.33
CA LYS A 904 -11.95 19.10 21.50
C LYS A 904 -11.65 20.03 22.67
N GLU A 905 -10.79 19.60 23.58
CA GLU A 905 -10.32 20.45 24.67
C GLU A 905 -9.06 21.20 24.23
N VAL A 906 -9.05 22.52 24.41
CA VAL A 906 -7.94 23.41 24.08
C VAL A 906 -7.88 24.51 25.13
N GLU A 907 -6.73 24.71 25.78
CA GLU A 907 -6.54 25.78 26.78
C GLU A 907 -7.64 25.78 27.87
N ASP A 908 -7.89 24.59 28.46
CA ASP A 908 -8.87 24.33 29.53
C ASP A 908 -10.33 24.66 29.18
N LYS A 909 -10.63 24.79 27.88
CA LYS A 909 -11.97 25.01 27.35
C LYS A 909 -12.38 23.88 26.42
N LEU A 910 -13.65 23.49 26.48
CA LEU A 910 -14.25 22.48 25.63
C LEU A 910 -14.86 23.13 24.40
N PHE A 911 -14.43 22.76 23.21
CA PHE A 911 -14.95 23.28 21.93
C PHE A 911 -15.79 22.24 21.22
N LEU A 912 -16.91 22.65 20.61
CA LEU A 912 -17.69 21.84 19.68
C LEU A 912 -17.36 22.19 18.23
N GLN A 913 -17.43 21.19 17.35
CA GLN A 913 -17.30 21.37 15.91
C GLN A 913 -18.65 21.72 15.27
N ILE A 914 -18.68 22.77 14.44
CA ILE A 914 -19.87 23.24 13.72
C ILE A 914 -19.57 23.36 12.23
N ASP A 915 -20.35 22.66 11.41
CA ASP A 915 -20.27 22.67 9.95
C ASP A 915 -21.66 22.97 9.36
N LYS A 916 -21.72 23.83 8.34
CA LYS A 916 -22.95 24.14 7.60
C LYS A 916 -23.61 22.94 6.92
N TRP A 917 -22.89 21.83 6.77
CA TRP A 917 -23.39 20.55 6.23
C TRP A 917 -23.70 19.50 7.31
N ASP A 918 -23.43 19.77 8.59
CA ASP A 918 -23.78 18.85 9.68
C ASP A 918 -25.30 18.71 9.76
N ARG A 919 -25.80 17.50 9.51
CA ARG A 919 -27.24 17.18 9.51
C ARG A 919 -27.90 17.47 10.85
N SER A 920 -27.19 17.23 11.95
CA SER A 920 -27.68 17.45 13.30
C SER A 920 -27.64 18.93 13.66
N PHE A 921 -26.63 19.68 13.22
CA PHE A 921 -26.61 21.13 13.37
C PHE A 921 -27.70 21.84 12.55
N VAL A 922 -27.87 21.45 11.29
CA VAL A 922 -28.95 21.97 10.43
C VAL A 922 -30.31 21.66 11.05
N GLN A 923 -30.49 20.47 11.61
CA GLN A 923 -31.71 20.12 12.33
C GLN A 923 -31.88 20.90 13.63
N PHE A 924 -30.81 21.21 14.36
CA PHE A 924 -30.82 22.03 15.57
C PHE A 924 -31.29 23.46 15.29
N VAL A 925 -30.84 24.05 14.16
CA VAL A 925 -31.23 25.40 13.73
C VAL A 925 -32.63 25.43 13.12
N THR A 926 -32.92 24.53 12.18
CA THR A 926 -34.12 24.61 11.29
C THR A 926 -35.26 23.67 11.67
N GLY A 927 -35.03 22.69 12.54
CA GLY A 927 -35.99 21.62 12.87
C GLY A 927 -36.14 20.54 11.80
N ASN A 928 -35.58 20.76 10.61
CA ASN A 928 -35.64 19.86 9.47
C ASN A 928 -34.26 19.25 9.18
N THR A 929 -34.24 18.00 8.73
CA THR A 929 -32.99 17.36 8.27
C THR A 929 -32.60 17.85 6.89
N VAL A 930 -31.30 17.97 6.61
CA VAL A 930 -30.76 18.32 5.29
C VAL A 930 -31.40 17.46 4.19
N GLN A 931 -32.08 18.10 3.23
CA GLN A 931 -32.66 17.43 2.05
C GLN A 931 -31.87 17.82 0.79
N LEU A 932 -31.30 16.83 0.11
CA LEU A 932 -30.49 17.01 -1.12
C LEU A 932 -31.24 16.58 -2.40
N LYS A 933 -32.57 16.45 -2.36
CA LYS A 933 -33.37 16.02 -3.52
C LYS A 933 -33.60 17.20 -4.46
N LYS A 934 -33.36 16.98 -5.76
CA LYS A 934 -33.41 17.96 -6.86
C LYS A 934 -34.77 18.65 -7.07
N GLU A 935 -35.84 18.13 -6.46
CA GLU A 935 -37.24 18.54 -6.67
C GLU A 935 -37.81 19.40 -5.54
N LYS A 936 -37.04 19.67 -4.47
CA LYS A 936 -37.46 20.52 -3.34
C LYS A 936 -36.33 21.47 -2.98
N ASP A 937 -36.67 22.66 -2.47
CA ASP A 937 -35.68 23.66 -2.07
C ASP A 937 -34.75 23.10 -0.97
N PRO A 938 -33.43 23.02 -1.22
CA PRO A 938 -32.50 22.34 -0.32
C PRO A 938 -32.38 23.10 1.00
N HIS A 939 -32.66 22.43 2.12
CA HIS A 939 -32.47 22.99 3.46
C HIS A 939 -31.01 22.77 3.88
N HIS A 940 -30.17 23.78 3.70
CA HIS A 940 -28.76 23.81 4.13
C HIS A 940 -28.40 25.16 4.74
N LEU A 941 -27.36 25.21 5.58
CA LEU A 941 -26.89 26.46 6.23
C LEU A 941 -25.76 27.16 5.47
N SER A 942 -25.63 26.93 4.16
CA SER A 942 -24.72 27.71 3.31
C SER A 942 -25.31 29.10 2.98
N ILE A 943 -25.62 29.85 4.03
CA ILE A 943 -26.24 31.18 4.00
C ILE A 943 -25.22 32.25 4.43
N LYS A 944 -25.51 33.51 4.14
CA LYS A 944 -24.62 34.65 4.45
C LYS A 944 -24.22 34.68 5.94
N ALA A 945 -25.15 34.42 6.84
CA ALA A 945 -24.88 34.38 8.28
C ALA A 945 -23.82 33.34 8.69
N PHE A 946 -23.72 32.17 8.05
CA PHE A 946 -22.64 31.23 8.38
C PHE A 946 -21.27 31.79 7.97
N GLN A 947 -21.22 32.50 6.84
CA GLN A 947 -19.99 33.18 6.40
C GLN A 947 -19.62 34.31 7.36
N GLU A 948 -20.60 35.07 7.86
CA GLU A 948 -20.39 36.12 8.87
C GLU A 948 -19.74 35.57 10.15
N LEU A 949 -20.11 34.36 10.61
CA LEU A 949 -19.44 33.72 11.75
C LEU A 949 -17.98 33.34 11.47
N LEU A 950 -17.68 32.87 10.25
CA LEU A 950 -16.30 32.57 9.84
C LEU A 950 -15.46 33.86 9.71
N ASP A 951 -16.08 34.93 9.23
CA ASP A 951 -15.44 36.24 9.11
C ASP A 951 -15.17 36.84 10.50
N LEU A 952 -16.11 36.74 11.45
CA LEU A 952 -15.89 37.13 12.85
C LEU A 952 -14.71 36.37 13.50
N ARG A 953 -14.57 35.06 13.23
CA ARG A 953 -13.40 34.29 13.69
C ARG A 953 -12.11 34.81 13.06
N LYS A 954 -12.12 35.10 11.76
CA LYS A 954 -10.95 35.59 11.04
C LYS A 954 -10.51 36.96 11.57
N GLU A 955 -11.45 37.88 11.76
CA GLU A 955 -11.19 39.19 12.35
C GLU A 955 -10.66 39.06 13.78
N ALA A 956 -11.16 38.11 14.58
CA ALA A 956 -10.61 37.82 15.91
C ALA A 956 -9.15 37.32 15.85
N CYS A 957 -8.81 36.49 14.86
CA CYS A 957 -7.43 36.07 14.62
C CYS A 957 -6.54 37.26 14.23
N ASP A 958 -7.02 38.11 13.33
CA ASP A 958 -6.31 39.32 12.91
C ASP A 958 -6.09 40.27 14.11
N ARG A 959 -7.11 40.51 14.94
CA ARG A 959 -6.99 41.33 16.16
C ARG A 959 -6.01 40.74 17.17
N ALA A 960 -6.09 39.44 17.44
CA ALA A 960 -5.22 38.77 18.42
C ALA A 960 -3.75 38.82 18.00
N TYR A 961 -3.45 38.54 16.73
CA TYR A 961 -2.09 38.62 16.21
C TYR A 961 -1.53 40.04 16.27
N ASN A 962 -2.25 41.04 15.75
CA ASN A 962 -1.76 42.41 15.72
C ASN A 962 -1.61 43.00 17.13
N ARG A 963 -2.46 42.61 18.08
CA ARG A 963 -2.31 42.97 19.49
C ARG A 963 -1.00 42.43 20.06
N HIS A 964 -0.75 41.12 19.94
CA HIS A 964 0.47 40.51 20.47
C HIS A 964 1.75 41.11 19.89
N ILE A 965 1.75 41.43 18.59
CA ILE A 965 2.90 42.03 17.92
C ILE A 965 3.11 43.48 18.32
N ARG A 966 2.03 44.25 18.50
CA ARG A 966 2.09 45.60 19.05
C ARG A 966 2.63 45.61 20.49
N ASP A 967 2.12 44.72 21.34
CA ASP A 967 2.54 44.60 22.74
C ASP A 967 4.02 44.15 22.85
N ALA A 968 4.44 43.24 21.97
CA ALA A 968 5.84 42.81 21.87
C ALA A 968 6.76 43.95 21.43
N ALA A 969 6.35 44.74 20.42
CA ALA A 969 7.11 45.91 19.98
C ALA A 969 7.19 47.00 21.07
N ALA A 970 6.08 47.26 21.77
CA ALA A 970 6.05 48.20 22.90
C ALA A 970 6.96 47.76 24.06
N THR A 971 7.01 46.46 24.35
CA THR A 971 7.90 45.89 25.39
C THR A 971 9.37 45.98 24.98
N ALA A 972 9.68 45.81 23.69
CA ALA A 972 11.03 45.90 23.15
C ALA A 972 11.52 47.35 22.93
N GLY A 973 10.62 48.34 22.97
CA GLY A 973 10.93 49.74 22.66
C GLY A 973 11.04 50.04 21.15
N ASP A 974 10.52 49.14 20.31
CA ASP A 974 10.54 49.28 18.86
C ASP A 974 9.37 50.13 18.33
N LYS A 975 9.51 50.65 17.11
CA LYS A 975 8.40 51.36 16.42
C LYS A 975 7.22 50.42 16.18
N GLU A 976 6.01 50.97 16.30
CA GLU A 976 4.78 50.20 16.14
C GLU A 976 4.73 49.53 14.74
N PRO A 977 4.59 48.19 14.68
CA PRO A 977 4.56 47.45 13.43
C PRO A 977 3.27 47.68 12.65
N GLN A 978 3.37 47.64 11.31
CA GLN A 978 2.22 47.84 10.42
C GLN A 978 1.20 46.70 10.54
N TYR A 979 -0.08 47.05 10.50
CA TYR A 979 -1.19 46.08 10.52
C TYR A 979 -1.08 45.07 9.36
N ARG A 980 -1.24 43.79 9.66
CA ARG A 980 -1.35 42.73 8.65
C ARG A 980 -2.39 41.68 9.00
N ASN A 981 -2.91 41.00 7.98
CA ASN A 981 -3.78 39.84 8.19
C ASN A 981 -2.99 38.66 8.78
N ALA A 982 -3.65 37.91 9.66
CA ALA A 982 -3.15 36.71 10.31
C ALA A 982 -3.06 35.52 9.32
N ARG A 983 -2.08 34.65 9.54
CA ARG A 983 -1.81 33.43 8.78
C ARG A 983 -1.97 32.22 9.71
N GLU A 984 -2.16 31.03 9.13
CA GLU A 984 -2.33 29.81 9.93
C GLU A 984 -1.15 29.53 10.88
N ALA A 985 0.07 29.90 10.47
CA ALA A 985 1.28 29.74 11.28
C ALA A 985 1.40 30.73 12.45
N ASP A 986 0.59 31.80 12.47
CA ASP A 986 0.65 32.83 13.51
C ASP A 986 -0.02 32.37 14.84
N VAL A 987 -0.58 31.15 14.87
CA VAL A 987 -1.13 30.49 16.07
C VAL A 987 -0.12 30.41 17.23
N TYR A 988 1.18 30.29 16.92
CA TYR A 988 2.22 30.23 17.94
C TYR A 988 2.53 31.59 18.58
N VAL A 989 2.04 32.66 17.96
CA VAL A 989 2.21 34.04 18.44
C VAL A 989 0.98 34.48 19.23
N ALA A 990 -0.22 34.17 18.74
CA ALA A 990 -1.48 34.70 19.26
C ALA A 990 -2.28 33.73 20.15
N GLY A 991 -1.81 32.50 20.33
CA GLY A 991 -2.51 31.46 21.09
C GLY A 991 -3.36 30.53 20.21
N ARG A 992 -3.80 29.39 20.77
CA ARG A 992 -4.59 28.40 20.03
C ARG A 992 -6.08 28.73 20.02
N THR A 993 -6.52 29.62 20.90
CA THR A 993 -7.89 30.11 20.97
C THR A 993 -7.93 31.62 20.71
N VAL A 994 -9.03 32.08 20.13
CA VAL A 994 -9.32 33.49 19.86
C VAL A 994 -10.71 33.83 20.35
N VAL A 995 -10.94 35.09 20.71
CA VAL A 995 -12.25 35.55 21.18
C VAL A 995 -12.96 36.31 20.08
N MET A 996 -14.06 35.74 19.59
CA MET A 996 -14.95 36.38 18.62
C MET A 996 -15.86 37.38 19.33
N GLU A 997 -15.91 38.60 18.83
CA GLU A 997 -16.85 39.63 19.29
C GLU A 997 -18.14 39.48 18.48
N CYS A 998 -19.10 38.71 19.00
CA CYS A 998 -20.34 38.41 18.32
C CYS A 998 -21.41 39.48 18.64
N PRO A 999 -22.08 40.07 17.63
CA PRO A 999 -23.00 41.20 17.81
C PRO A 999 -24.32 40.79 18.48
N GLU A 1000 -25.13 41.77 18.88
CA GLU A 1000 -26.50 41.51 19.37
C GLU A 1000 -27.37 40.90 18.27
N VAL A 1001 -28.23 39.95 18.64
CA VAL A 1001 -29.16 39.26 17.73
C VAL A 1001 -30.57 39.36 18.27
N VAL A 1002 -31.46 39.96 17.48
CA VAL A 1002 -32.91 40.01 17.75
C VAL A 1002 -33.62 39.23 16.65
N PHE A 1003 -34.43 38.23 17.02
CA PHE A 1003 -35.21 37.44 16.07
C PHE A 1003 -36.44 36.80 16.73
N GLY A 1004 -37.63 37.02 16.17
CA GLY A 1004 -38.86 36.33 16.61
C GLY A 1004 -39.35 36.68 18.02
N GLY A 1005 -38.96 37.83 18.57
CA GLY A 1005 -39.27 38.24 19.95
C GLY A 1005 -38.21 37.82 20.98
N ASP A 1006 -37.25 36.97 20.59
CA ASP A 1006 -36.09 36.60 21.40
C ASP A 1006 -34.93 37.56 21.10
N THR A 1007 -34.25 38.03 22.15
CA THR A 1007 -33.06 38.90 22.05
C THR A 1007 -31.90 38.25 22.78
N MET A 1008 -30.76 38.12 22.10
CA MET A 1008 -29.49 37.71 22.69
C MET A 1008 -28.49 38.88 22.61
N PRO A 1009 -27.96 39.35 23.76
CA PRO A 1009 -27.03 40.48 23.78
C PRO A 1009 -25.71 40.14 23.06
N ALA A 1010 -24.98 41.18 22.65
CA ALA A 1010 -23.63 41.03 22.12
C ALA A 1010 -22.73 40.29 23.13
N ARG A 1011 -21.89 39.38 22.65
CA ARG A 1011 -21.11 38.50 23.53
C ARG A 1011 -19.80 38.08 22.91
N ASN A 1012 -18.85 37.78 23.80
CA ASN A 1012 -17.55 37.27 23.44
C ASN A 1012 -17.58 35.73 23.46
N ILE A 1013 -17.29 35.10 22.32
CA ILE A 1013 -17.32 33.64 22.16
C ILE A 1013 -15.93 33.17 21.81
N ALA A 1014 -15.34 32.26 22.61
CA ALA A 1014 -14.07 31.67 22.24
C ALA A 1014 -14.21 30.69 21.07
N ALA A 1015 -13.28 30.77 20.13
CA ALA A 1015 -13.16 29.88 18.99
C ALA A 1015 -11.71 29.39 18.83
N ILE A 1016 -11.50 28.24 18.19
CA ILE A 1016 -10.14 27.78 17.87
C ILE A 1016 -9.58 28.61 16.72
N TRP A 1017 -8.30 28.98 16.81
CA TRP A 1017 -7.57 29.69 15.77
C TRP A 1017 -7.66 28.99 14.42
N SER A 1018 -8.21 29.68 13.42
CA SER A 1018 -8.05 29.33 12.01
C SER A 1018 -8.47 30.48 11.10
N VAL A 1019 -7.72 30.71 10.02
CA VAL A 1019 -8.06 31.73 9.01
C VAL A 1019 -8.49 31.11 7.67
N LYS A 1020 -8.46 29.77 7.55
CA LYS A 1020 -8.81 29.05 6.31
C LYS A 1020 -9.83 27.92 6.48
N ASP A 1021 -10.01 27.38 7.69
CA ASP A 1021 -10.88 26.21 7.89
C ASP A 1021 -12.37 26.60 7.69
N PRO A 1022 -13.11 25.95 6.77
CA PRO A 1022 -14.54 26.20 6.60
C PRO A 1022 -15.40 25.70 7.76
N VAL A 1023 -14.81 24.99 8.72
CA VAL A 1023 -15.46 24.51 9.94
C VAL A 1023 -15.19 25.48 11.09
N LEU A 1024 -16.21 25.75 11.90
CA LEU A 1024 -16.08 26.58 13.11
C LEU A 1024 -15.96 25.69 14.34
N TRP A 1025 -14.93 25.90 15.15
CA TRP A 1025 -14.79 25.30 16.48
C TRP A 1025 -15.08 26.37 17.52
N MET A 1026 -16.16 26.19 18.27
CA MET A 1026 -16.70 27.19 19.19
C MET A 1026 -16.81 26.62 20.61
N GLU A 1027 -16.56 27.44 21.63
CA GLU A 1027 -16.67 27.04 23.03
C GLU A 1027 -18.08 26.49 23.34
N LEU A 1028 -18.12 25.26 23.86
CA LEU A 1028 -19.34 24.52 24.17
C LEU A 1028 -19.91 25.00 25.51
N THR A 1029 -20.78 26.00 25.45
CA THR A 1029 -21.66 26.39 26.55
C THR A 1029 -23.11 26.46 26.08
N PRO A 1030 -24.10 26.25 26.98
CA PRO A 1030 -25.52 26.37 26.62
C PRO A 1030 -25.85 27.72 25.98
N GLU A 1031 -25.30 28.80 26.52
CA GLU A 1031 -25.62 30.16 26.09
C GLU A 1031 -25.04 30.46 24.69
N ASN A 1032 -23.86 29.91 24.37
CA ASN A 1032 -23.26 30.04 23.03
C ASN A 1032 -24.06 29.23 21.99
N LEU A 1033 -24.62 28.08 22.37
CA LEU A 1033 -25.50 27.29 21.51
C LEU A 1033 -26.82 28.00 21.23
N ASP A 1034 -27.41 28.65 22.23
CA ASP A 1034 -28.63 29.45 22.07
C ASP A 1034 -28.39 30.67 21.17
N TYR A 1035 -27.27 31.38 21.38
CA TYR A 1035 -26.85 32.49 20.54
C TYR A 1035 -26.70 32.04 19.08
N LEU A 1036 -25.98 30.94 18.85
CA LEU A 1036 -25.76 30.38 17.51
C LEU A 1036 -27.07 29.96 16.85
N GLY A 1037 -27.97 29.33 17.61
CA GLY A 1037 -29.30 28.95 17.14
C GLY A 1037 -30.10 30.16 16.66
N LEU A 1038 -30.13 31.24 17.45
CA LEU A 1038 -30.85 32.47 17.11
C LEU A 1038 -30.20 33.21 15.93
N PHE A 1039 -28.87 33.35 15.92
CA PHE A 1039 -28.09 34.00 14.86
C PHE A 1039 -28.34 33.33 13.51
N MET A 1040 -28.29 32.00 13.46
CA MET A 1040 -28.50 31.24 12.24
C MET A 1040 -29.95 31.26 11.75
N ARG A 1041 -30.94 31.35 12.66
CA ARG A 1041 -32.36 31.50 12.27
C ARG A 1041 -32.65 32.86 11.67
N ARG A 1042 -32.10 33.95 12.25
CA ARG A 1042 -32.17 35.29 11.67
C ARG A 1042 -31.65 35.30 10.25
N GLY A 1043 -30.42 34.82 10.06
CA GLY A 1043 -29.79 34.76 8.74
C GLY A 1043 -30.53 33.88 7.73
N LEU A 1044 -31.20 32.82 8.19
CA LEU A 1044 -31.98 31.95 7.31
C LEU A 1044 -33.24 32.67 6.77
N MET A 1045 -33.90 33.46 7.62
CA MET A 1045 -35.04 34.27 7.20
C MET A 1045 -34.63 35.36 6.20
N GLU A 1046 -33.55 36.11 6.50
CA GLU A 1046 -33.00 37.12 5.57
C GLU A 1046 -32.62 36.52 4.21
N HIS A 1047 -32.09 35.29 4.21
CA HIS A 1047 -31.78 34.56 2.98
C HIS A 1047 -33.04 34.16 2.21
N GLN A 1048 -34.10 33.74 2.90
CA GLN A 1048 -35.39 33.41 2.26
C GLN A 1048 -36.11 34.64 1.69
N GLU A 1049 -35.98 35.79 2.34
CA GLU A 1049 -36.55 37.06 1.87
C GLU A 1049 -35.80 37.62 0.65
N SER A 1050 -34.48 37.43 0.59
CA SER A 1050 -33.65 37.86 -0.56
C SER A 1050 -33.80 36.97 -1.80
N ASP A 1051 -34.20 35.70 -1.64
CA ASP A 1051 -34.38 34.72 -2.73
C ASP A 1051 -35.86 34.45 -3.12
N ALA A 1052 -36.79 35.36 -2.79
CA ALA A 1052 -38.21 35.17 -3.11
C ALA A 1052 -38.46 34.88 -4.62
N PRO A 1053 -39.25 33.85 -4.97
CA PRO A 1053 -39.29 33.33 -6.33
C PRO A 1053 -40.06 34.26 -7.28
N ILE A 1054 -39.38 34.74 -8.33
CA ILE A 1054 -40.06 35.25 -9.53
C ILE A 1054 -40.94 34.11 -10.07
N ARG A 1055 -42.26 34.25 -9.93
CA ARG A 1055 -43.28 33.31 -10.44
C ARG A 1055 -42.99 32.99 -11.91
N ARG A 1056 -42.46 31.79 -12.19
CA ARG A 1056 -42.26 31.30 -13.55
C ARG A 1056 -43.61 31.14 -14.24
N ARG A 1057 -43.98 32.12 -15.07
CA ARG A 1057 -45.08 31.98 -16.04
C ARG A 1057 -44.77 30.81 -16.97
N LYS A 1058 -45.68 29.84 -17.01
CA LYS A 1058 -45.76 28.75 -17.98
C LYS A 1058 -45.81 29.38 -19.39
N LYS A 1059 -44.78 29.19 -20.23
CA LYS A 1059 -44.83 29.61 -21.63
C LYS A 1059 -45.03 28.39 -22.54
N LEU A 1060 -46.26 28.31 -23.05
CA LEU A 1060 -46.69 27.51 -24.19
C LEU A 1060 -45.96 27.96 -25.48
N ARG A 1061 -45.92 27.03 -26.44
CA ARG A 1061 -45.42 27.18 -27.82
C ARG A 1061 -46.01 28.41 -28.54
N GLY A 1062 -45.22 29.02 -29.44
CA GLY A 1062 -45.73 29.83 -30.57
C GLY A 1062 -44.99 31.15 -30.82
N GLU A 1063 -44.32 31.21 -31.98
CA GLU A 1063 -44.01 32.32 -32.92
C GLU A 1063 -43.62 33.77 -32.50
N GLU A 1064 -42.57 34.22 -33.22
CA GLU A 1064 -42.16 35.55 -33.74
C GLU A 1064 -42.38 36.87 -32.98
N ALA A 1065 -41.25 37.59 -32.73
CA ALA A 1065 -40.88 38.90 -33.30
C ALA A 1065 -39.79 39.61 -32.45
N ARG A 1066 -38.77 40.19 -33.11
CA ARG A 1066 -37.72 41.11 -32.56
C ARG A 1066 -38.29 42.57 -32.46
N PRO A 1067 -37.59 43.66 -32.02
CA PRO A 1067 -36.14 43.87 -31.75
C PRO A 1067 -35.70 44.81 -30.56
N ILE A 1068 -34.38 44.78 -30.23
CA ILE A 1068 -33.42 45.90 -29.86
C ILE A 1068 -33.77 46.80 -28.62
N ASP A 1069 -32.94 47.17 -27.62
CA ASP A 1069 -31.51 47.54 -27.55
C ASP A 1069 -30.90 47.59 -26.11
N ALA A 1070 -29.55 47.72 -26.05
CA ALA A 1070 -28.66 48.20 -24.94
C ALA A 1070 -28.55 47.37 -23.62
N GLY A 1071 -27.38 47.10 -23.01
CA GLY A 1071 -25.96 47.33 -23.31
C GLY A 1071 -25.08 46.84 -22.13
N SER A 1072 -24.21 45.83 -22.39
CA SER A 1072 -22.87 45.42 -21.82
C SER A 1072 -22.47 45.57 -20.32
N PRO A 1073 -21.39 44.90 -19.81
CA PRO A 1073 -20.43 43.97 -20.45
C PRO A 1073 -20.13 42.64 -19.69
N LYS A 1074 -19.94 41.54 -20.43
CA LYS A 1074 -19.30 40.29 -19.95
C LYS A 1074 -17.82 40.24 -20.36
N ARG A 1075 -16.94 39.98 -19.39
CA ARG A 1075 -15.50 39.69 -19.57
C ARG A 1075 -15.31 38.40 -20.39
N LYS A 1076 -14.63 38.51 -21.53
CA LYS A 1076 -14.24 37.42 -22.44
C LYS A 1076 -12.93 36.75 -21.98
N SER A 1077 -12.91 35.42 -21.90
CA SER A 1077 -11.65 34.65 -21.96
C SER A 1077 -11.35 34.33 -23.43
N ARG A 1078 -10.12 34.63 -23.85
CA ARG A 1078 -9.67 34.56 -25.24
C ARG A 1078 -8.89 33.26 -25.44
N ARG A 1079 -9.52 32.27 -26.11
CA ARG A 1079 -8.83 31.17 -26.81
C ARG A 1079 -8.36 31.71 -28.17
N GLY A 1080 -7.06 31.72 -28.42
CA GLY A 1080 -6.49 31.96 -29.75
C GLY A 1080 -6.34 30.65 -30.52
N ARG A 1081 -6.72 30.65 -31.80
CA ARG A 1081 -6.37 29.59 -32.76
C ARG A 1081 -5.92 30.23 -34.07
N LYS A 1082 -4.78 29.71 -34.56
CA LYS A 1082 -4.27 29.66 -35.94
C LYS A 1082 -3.71 30.93 -36.61
N ARG A 1083 -2.44 30.79 -37.00
CA ARG A 1083 -1.62 31.61 -37.91
C ARG A 1083 -2.15 31.58 -39.34
N LYS A 1084 -1.92 32.67 -40.08
CA LYS A 1084 -1.62 32.71 -41.52
C LYS A 1084 -0.53 33.78 -41.75
N ALA A 1085 0.49 33.43 -42.53
CA ALA A 1085 1.71 34.20 -42.83
C ALA A 1085 1.52 35.06 -44.13
N PRO A 1086 2.58 35.65 -44.75
CA PRO A 1086 3.39 36.80 -44.29
C PRO A 1086 3.60 37.91 -45.37
N ALA A 1087 4.25 39.00 -44.95
CA ALA A 1087 5.19 39.90 -45.67
C ALA A 1087 4.76 40.76 -46.89
N SER A 1088 5.07 42.07 -46.82
CA SER A 1088 6.01 42.78 -47.73
C SER A 1088 6.14 44.28 -47.36
N GLU A 1089 7.39 44.76 -47.24
CA GLU A 1089 8.00 46.05 -47.71
C GLU A 1089 7.23 47.38 -47.48
N GLU A 1090 7.80 48.56 -47.18
CA GLU A 1090 9.12 49.22 -47.18
C GLU A 1090 8.84 50.53 -46.37
N ALA A 1091 9.72 51.13 -45.55
CA ALA A 1091 10.79 52.04 -45.96
C ALA A 1091 11.47 52.65 -44.70
N ALA A 1092 12.73 53.03 -44.85
CA ALA A 1092 13.64 53.63 -43.86
C ALA A 1092 13.38 55.15 -43.62
N PRO A 1093 14.31 55.92 -43.01
CA PRO A 1093 14.88 55.90 -41.66
C PRO A 1093 14.63 57.26 -40.93
N LEU A 1094 14.90 57.41 -39.63
CA LEU A 1094 15.29 58.70 -39.00
C LEU A 1094 15.80 58.51 -37.55
N GLN A 1095 16.75 59.36 -37.18
CA GLN A 1095 17.65 59.31 -36.03
C GLN A 1095 17.03 59.78 -34.70
N GLU A 1096 17.77 59.48 -33.63
CA GLU A 1096 17.64 59.91 -32.23
C GLU A 1096 17.40 61.41 -32.03
N GLU A 1097 16.51 61.76 -31.10
CA GLU A 1097 16.55 63.02 -30.33
C GLU A 1097 15.89 62.83 -28.95
N SER A 1098 16.65 63.13 -27.90
CA SER A 1098 16.27 63.10 -26.48
C SER A 1098 15.40 64.31 -26.08
N PRO A 1099 14.55 64.25 -25.03
CA PRO A 1099 13.99 65.46 -24.43
C PRO A 1099 14.92 66.09 -23.36
N PRO A 1100 15.05 67.44 -23.29
CA PRO A 1100 15.95 68.17 -22.37
C PRO A 1100 15.16 68.91 -21.22
N PRO A 1101 15.67 69.91 -20.45
CA PRO A 1101 15.82 69.83 -18.98
C PRO A 1101 15.19 71.00 -18.14
N VAL A 1102 15.13 70.81 -16.79
CA VAL A 1102 15.34 71.75 -15.62
C VAL A 1102 14.53 73.08 -15.50
N PRO A 1103 14.22 73.58 -14.28
CA PRO A 1103 14.99 74.71 -13.73
C PRO A 1103 15.32 74.64 -12.21
N GLU A 1104 16.53 75.09 -11.88
CA GLU A 1104 17.03 75.57 -10.57
C GLU A 1104 16.80 77.09 -10.40
N GLU A 1105 16.97 77.60 -9.17
CA GLU A 1105 17.63 78.86 -8.72
C GLU A 1105 16.99 79.35 -7.39
N SER A 1106 17.63 80.03 -6.41
CA SER A 1106 19.00 80.46 -6.04
C SER A 1106 18.89 80.98 -4.57
N ASP A 1107 19.86 80.86 -3.65
CA ASP A 1107 20.95 81.80 -3.27
C ASP A 1107 21.25 81.52 -1.75
N SER A 1108 22.41 81.69 -1.09
CA SER A 1108 23.75 82.25 -1.36
C SER A 1108 24.71 81.91 -0.17
N ASN A 1109 26.03 81.83 -0.44
CA ASN A 1109 27.26 82.18 0.34
C ASN A 1109 27.42 81.80 1.85
N GLU A 1110 28.58 81.46 2.44
CA GLU A 1110 30.00 81.82 2.20
C GLU A 1110 30.94 80.89 3.04
N ASP A 1111 32.18 80.72 2.57
CA ASP A 1111 33.46 80.53 3.29
C ASP A 1111 33.97 79.22 3.98
N VAL A 1112 35.04 78.69 3.34
CA VAL A 1112 36.40 78.38 3.86
C VAL A 1112 36.72 76.98 4.48
N VAL A 1113 37.29 76.14 3.59
CA VAL A 1113 38.59 75.41 3.66
C VAL A 1113 38.67 73.95 4.17
N ASN A 1114 39.00 73.10 3.17
CA ASN A 1114 39.84 71.88 3.12
C ASN A 1114 39.32 70.51 3.59
N GLY A 1115 39.39 69.53 2.66
CA GLY A 1115 39.57 68.13 3.04
C GLY A 1115 39.16 67.03 2.05
N ILE A 1116 39.54 67.13 0.77
CA ILE A 1116 39.78 66.02 -0.19
C ILE A 1116 38.70 64.90 -0.21
N ILE A 1117 37.55 65.28 -0.80
CA ILE A 1117 36.50 64.50 -1.48
C ILE A 1117 35.91 63.29 -0.71
N ASN A 1118 35.11 63.56 0.34
CA ASN A 1118 34.22 62.61 1.06
C ASN A 1118 33.00 62.17 0.19
N GLY A 1119 32.22 61.10 0.41
CA GLY A 1119 32.20 60.01 1.40
C GLY A 1119 30.86 59.24 1.40
N SER A 1120 30.91 57.91 1.40
CA SER A 1120 29.99 56.92 2.00
C SER A 1120 30.74 55.60 2.04
#